data_AF-A0A1S9RTA5-F1
#
_entry.id   AF-A0A1S9RTA5-F1
#
_cell.length_a   1.000
_cell.length_b   1.000
_cell.length_c   1.000
_cell.angle_alpha   90.00
_cell.angle_beta   90.00
_cell.angle_gamma   90.00
#
_symmetry.space_group_name_H-M   'P 1'
#
loop_
_entity.id
_entity.type
_entity.pdbx_description
1 polymer ?
#
loop_
_entity_poly.entity_id
_entity_poly.type
_entity_poly.pdbx_seq_one_letter_code
_entity_poly.pdbx_strand_id
1 'polypeptide(L)'
;MTSIILQHTLQSQPITSHDRFQPLSGIILIEISKFAISAICVMHSDAGPSLWEGFSGTLLNASNDTTVSAVLFTVATVLQSMGAYYLDLVPYLVLSQLKTLVTPVFARIILNQRYPLKNWIFIALMSLGIVLAQLGSGSDKTSAKSLKVQSMMRGAIVMLLAGVCVAIGSLCIERTMKRSGLLFLCNAQLAAYSSSFALVYFCWLTKFSFGDVFRGFNIFVWIYLVLQVSGGFLVARCVQMTSTVTKNYAQGLGFALAVVVPRLVTHQQISLELLVGVGLVLASVLGSSSFNQRKPAMNEMEPKDKMRTSTPTAIDPHRFNDYFNSQHRRESSYNSNGSFDPRRSLVPGIRRYPTRKIKLVQGYVLSADYPVPSAIQNAVQKQYRESPELSEEFSQLRYTAATCDPDEFVMRNGYNLRPAMSNRHTELMIAITCRSENKVLTARTLHGVMQNIRDINNLRKSEFWNQGGPAWQKIVVCLVFDGIDFCDKNTLDVLATIGIYQDGVMKRSVDGRETVAHIFEYTTQLSVTPNQELVRPHGNESTNIPPVQMILCLKQESSNKINSHRWIFNAFSRMLNPEVVVLLDAGTKPCKESLLGLWQAFYNDKNLGGACGEVHPVQSKKSILNPFLAAQTFDLKQSNLLEKPLESIFGHVSLGAFSAYRYRAIMGRPLEQYFNGDLTLSKKLGKKGFDGMPIFKKNMFLADDRILSFELVAKAGFKWHLTFVKGSKGEVEVQSDFAEFITKRKQWLNGSLAANLYAFIHFGRLYQSGHNLLFLAFLHLQMIYNFAKFVMSWFSLASYFIITSVVMGLVGTPNDANNQRAWPFGNEASPIVNNFLKYGYVLLLCLQFILSLGNRPKGSRLAYIISFTYFPIIQVYTTILAFYLVSQATRKLVVTSVLYEDAMQSAVWNNLASSMVLITLVATYGAHLVASVLYIDPLHVITSAWAYFAGTTCSSNMIMVYAFCNWHDVSIGTKVVEKTPSLPEVQTKRDEKSKFIEELDRPQIDIDTLFQETVKRALASFDPPTESNGKDVDDLYKAFRTYLILLWVFSNLAMTLCIMSTGINRFCLSVSLIYSNYCPPLLTSTLDSAQYTYLELPFGRGLGNSRDFTVSLRRVAVVFGQGVRYVLRVTEITFL
;
A
#
# COMPACT_ATOMS: atom_id res chain seq x y z
N MET A 1 -25.10 -0.68 -21.49
CA MET A 1 -25.63 -1.81 -22.28
C MET A 1 -27.12 -2.01 -22.02
N THR A 2 -27.52 -2.34 -20.78
CA THR A 2 -28.90 -2.69 -20.36
C THR A 2 -30.01 -1.84 -20.98
N SER A 3 -29.89 -0.51 -20.93
CA SER A 3 -30.86 0.42 -21.53
C SER A 3 -31.09 0.20 -23.04
N ILE A 4 -30.05 -0.14 -23.82
CA ILE A 4 -30.13 -0.35 -25.28
C ILE A 4 -30.77 -1.70 -25.61
N ILE A 5 -30.49 -2.74 -24.81
CA ILE A 5 -31.16 -4.04 -24.95
C ILE A 5 -32.65 -3.85 -24.64
N LEU A 6 -32.98 -3.17 -23.54
CA LEU A 6 -34.34 -2.90 -23.11
C LEU A 6 -35.11 -2.01 -24.11
N GLN A 7 -34.42 -1.03 -24.73
CA GLN A 7 -34.94 -0.22 -25.84
C GLN A 7 -35.35 -1.11 -27.01
N HIS A 8 -34.49 -2.05 -27.45
CA HIS A 8 -34.81 -2.97 -28.53
C HIS A 8 -36.00 -3.86 -28.18
N THR A 9 -35.95 -4.56 -27.03
CA THR A 9 -37.01 -5.48 -26.58
C THR A 9 -38.38 -4.82 -26.42
N LEU A 10 -38.44 -3.55 -26.00
CA LEU A 10 -39.69 -2.79 -25.90
C LEU A 10 -40.20 -2.28 -27.27
N GLN A 11 -39.30 -1.99 -28.21
CA GLN A 11 -39.64 -1.35 -29.49
C GLN A 11 -39.85 -2.36 -30.64
N SER A 12 -39.28 -3.57 -30.56
CA SER A 12 -39.34 -4.59 -31.62
C SER A 12 -40.66 -5.38 -31.71
N GLN A 13 -41.65 -5.08 -30.88
CA GLN A 13 -42.94 -5.78 -30.88
C GLN A 13 -43.77 -5.49 -32.15
N PRO A 14 -44.53 -6.47 -32.68
CA PRO A 14 -45.35 -6.30 -33.89
C PRO A 14 -46.54 -5.35 -33.65
N ILE A 15 -47.09 -4.81 -34.74
CA ILE A 15 -48.18 -3.80 -34.69
C ILE A 15 -49.52 -4.38 -34.21
N THR A 16 -49.69 -5.71 -34.23
CA THR A 16 -50.95 -6.40 -33.92
C THR A 16 -51.24 -6.60 -32.41
N SER A 17 -50.32 -6.28 -31.50
CA SER A 17 -50.57 -6.36 -30.06
C SER A 17 -51.23 -5.09 -29.53
N HIS A 18 -52.45 -5.21 -29.00
CA HIS A 18 -53.26 -4.06 -28.53
C HIS A 18 -52.63 -3.23 -27.39
N ASP A 19 -51.63 -3.75 -26.69
CA ASP A 19 -50.96 -3.10 -25.55
C ASP A 19 -49.53 -2.62 -25.84
N ARG A 20 -49.15 -2.45 -27.11
CA ARG A 20 -47.79 -2.02 -27.48
C ARG A 20 -47.45 -0.63 -26.92
N PHE A 21 -46.35 -0.55 -26.18
CA PHE A 21 -45.75 0.70 -25.70
C PHE A 21 -45.49 1.68 -26.85
N GLN A 22 -46.01 2.90 -26.75
CA GLN A 22 -45.73 3.97 -27.72
C GLN A 22 -44.34 4.58 -27.47
N PRO A 23 -43.37 4.46 -28.41
CA PRO A 23 -42.00 4.92 -28.16
C PRO A 23 -41.91 6.44 -27.97
N LEU A 24 -42.80 7.20 -28.62
CA LEU A 24 -42.72 8.66 -28.68
C LEU A 24 -43.20 9.36 -27.39
N SER A 25 -44.23 8.84 -26.71
CA SER A 25 -44.61 9.36 -25.39
C SER A 25 -43.54 9.07 -24.33
N GLY A 26 -42.86 7.92 -24.43
CA GLY A 26 -41.67 7.62 -23.62
C GLY A 26 -40.51 8.59 -23.84
N ILE A 27 -40.25 9.01 -25.09
CA ILE A 27 -39.22 10.02 -25.41
C ILE A 27 -39.57 11.37 -24.76
N ILE A 28 -40.82 11.83 -24.91
CA ILE A 28 -41.30 13.08 -24.30
C ILE A 28 -41.12 13.03 -22.78
N LEU A 29 -41.51 11.92 -22.13
CA LEU A 29 -41.38 11.76 -20.68
C LEU A 29 -39.91 11.73 -20.20
N ILE A 30 -38.98 11.17 -20.98
CA ILE A 30 -37.53 11.22 -20.68
C ILE A 30 -37.01 12.66 -20.72
N GLU A 31 -37.35 13.44 -21.75
CA GLU A 31 -36.84 14.81 -21.88
C GLU A 31 -37.50 15.76 -20.88
N ILE A 32 -38.80 15.63 -20.59
CA ILE A 32 -39.45 16.36 -19.49
C ILE A 32 -38.79 16.03 -18.14
N SER A 33 -38.47 14.76 -17.88
CA SER A 33 -37.78 14.36 -16.63
C SER A 33 -36.36 14.96 -16.53
N LYS A 34 -35.60 14.96 -17.63
CA LYS A 34 -34.28 15.62 -17.70
C LYS A 34 -34.39 17.12 -17.52
N PHE A 35 -35.40 17.76 -18.12
CA PHE A 35 -35.64 19.20 -17.98
C PHE A 35 -35.95 19.56 -16.52
N ALA A 36 -36.91 18.86 -15.89
CA ALA A 36 -37.30 19.10 -14.50
C ALA A 36 -36.12 18.94 -13.52
N ILE A 37 -35.36 17.84 -13.63
CA ILE A 37 -34.17 17.62 -12.79
C ILE A 37 -33.10 18.70 -13.05
N SER A 38 -32.86 19.08 -14.32
CA SER A 38 -31.88 20.12 -14.65
C SER A 38 -32.29 21.49 -14.11
N ALA A 39 -33.59 21.84 -14.19
CA ALA A 39 -34.13 23.08 -13.66
C ALA A 39 -34.00 23.13 -12.13
N ILE A 40 -34.36 22.06 -11.42
CA ILE A 40 -34.18 21.96 -9.96
C ILE A 40 -32.71 22.14 -9.58
N CYS A 41 -31.77 21.50 -10.30
CA CYS A 41 -30.34 21.67 -10.05
C CYS A 41 -29.80 23.07 -10.35
N VAL A 42 -30.40 23.82 -11.30
CA VAL A 42 -30.08 25.25 -11.51
C VAL A 42 -30.64 26.10 -10.37
N MET A 43 -31.88 25.86 -9.96
CA MET A 43 -32.55 26.57 -8.85
C MET A 43 -31.90 26.32 -7.47
N HIS A 44 -31.06 25.30 -7.33
CA HIS A 44 -30.27 25.00 -6.13
C HIS A 44 -28.78 25.40 -6.24
N SER A 45 -28.40 26.18 -7.25
CA SER A 45 -27.05 26.75 -7.38
C SER A 45 -27.04 28.23 -7.00
N ASP A 46 -26.01 28.69 -6.28
CA ASP A 46 -25.92 30.01 -5.62
C ASP A 46 -25.79 31.24 -6.57
N ALA A 47 -26.31 31.13 -7.81
CA ALA A 47 -26.28 32.18 -8.82
C ALA A 47 -27.63 32.91 -8.92
N GLY A 48 -27.77 34.01 -8.17
CA GLY A 48 -28.82 35.01 -8.45
C GLY A 48 -28.62 35.70 -9.81
N PRO A 49 -29.60 36.47 -10.33
CA PRO A 49 -30.67 37.16 -9.58
C PRO A 49 -32.05 36.48 -9.73
N SER A 50 -33.13 37.28 -9.77
CA SER A 50 -34.55 36.91 -9.78
C SER A 50 -34.88 35.61 -10.54
N LEU A 51 -35.44 34.65 -9.79
CA LEU A 51 -35.68 33.24 -10.18
C LEU A 51 -36.27 33.01 -11.58
N TRP A 52 -37.15 33.91 -12.03
CA TRP A 52 -37.85 33.76 -13.31
C TRP A 52 -37.16 34.48 -14.48
N GLU A 53 -36.59 35.66 -14.25
CA GLU A 53 -36.04 36.52 -15.32
C GLU A 53 -34.69 36.00 -15.81
N GLY A 54 -33.78 35.65 -14.88
CA GLY A 54 -32.50 35.03 -15.21
C GLY A 54 -32.68 33.67 -15.90
N PHE A 55 -33.65 32.86 -15.44
CA PHE A 55 -33.95 31.55 -16.01
C PHE A 55 -34.58 31.68 -17.41
N SER A 56 -35.65 32.45 -17.57
CA SER A 56 -36.33 32.61 -18.86
C SER A 56 -35.45 33.28 -19.91
N GLY A 57 -34.76 34.38 -19.57
CA GLY A 57 -33.86 35.09 -20.47
C GLY A 57 -32.68 34.22 -20.95
N THR A 58 -32.16 33.32 -20.11
CA THR A 58 -31.05 32.43 -20.48
C THR A 58 -31.53 31.13 -21.13
N LEU A 59 -32.76 30.68 -20.87
CA LEU A 59 -33.36 29.53 -21.55
C LEU A 59 -33.73 29.87 -23.00
N LEU A 60 -34.29 31.06 -23.23
CA LEU A 60 -34.70 31.54 -24.56
C LEU A 60 -33.52 31.93 -25.45
N ASN A 61 -32.45 32.50 -24.89
CA ASN A 61 -31.20 32.79 -25.60
C ASN A 61 -30.30 31.55 -25.75
N ALA A 62 -30.87 30.44 -26.21
CA ALA A 62 -30.12 29.20 -26.44
C ALA A 62 -29.20 29.31 -27.66
N SER A 63 -28.02 28.68 -27.57
CA SER A 63 -27.07 28.67 -28.68
C SER A 63 -27.59 27.86 -29.87
N ASN A 64 -27.30 28.29 -31.11
CA ASN A 64 -27.67 27.56 -32.32
C ASN A 64 -27.21 26.09 -32.29
N ASP A 65 -26.01 25.83 -31.73
CA ASP A 65 -25.47 24.47 -31.54
C ASP A 65 -26.33 23.63 -30.57
N THR A 66 -26.96 24.24 -29.54
CA THR A 66 -27.89 23.55 -28.63
C THR A 66 -29.16 23.13 -29.38
N THR A 67 -29.76 24.04 -30.15
CA THR A 67 -31.00 23.79 -30.89
C THR A 67 -30.79 22.74 -32.00
N VAL A 68 -29.65 22.81 -32.72
CA VAL A 68 -29.24 21.78 -33.68
C VAL A 68 -29.02 20.43 -32.99
N SER A 69 -28.41 20.41 -31.80
CA SER A 69 -28.25 19.17 -31.02
C SER A 69 -29.59 18.56 -30.62
N ALA A 70 -30.56 19.37 -30.18
CA ALA A 70 -31.90 18.92 -29.82
C ALA A 70 -32.59 18.21 -30.99
N VAL A 71 -32.70 18.89 -32.15
CA VAL A 71 -33.29 18.32 -33.37
C VAL A 71 -32.61 17.00 -33.77
N LEU A 72 -31.28 16.97 -33.78
CA LEU A 72 -30.52 15.77 -34.15
C LEU A 72 -30.73 14.60 -33.18
N PHE A 73 -30.87 14.84 -31.88
CA PHE A 73 -31.19 13.79 -30.91
C PHE A 73 -32.65 13.31 -31.01
N THR A 74 -33.62 14.21 -31.22
CA THR A 74 -35.02 13.82 -31.47
C THR A 74 -35.11 12.91 -32.71
N VAL A 75 -34.54 13.35 -33.85
CA VAL A 75 -34.50 12.58 -35.10
C VAL A 75 -33.76 11.26 -34.92
N ALA A 76 -32.59 11.25 -34.28
CA ALA A 76 -31.84 10.02 -34.02
C ALA A 76 -32.63 8.99 -33.21
N THR A 77 -33.44 9.44 -32.25
CA THR A 77 -34.19 8.53 -31.36
C THR A 77 -35.41 7.95 -32.07
N VAL A 78 -36.08 8.73 -32.93
CA VAL A 78 -37.13 8.23 -33.85
C VAL A 78 -36.54 7.20 -34.83
N LEU A 79 -35.38 7.50 -35.43
CA LEU A 79 -34.69 6.56 -36.32
C LEU A 79 -34.26 5.28 -35.59
N GLN A 80 -33.75 5.36 -34.36
CA GLN A 80 -33.43 4.15 -33.56
C GLN A 80 -34.67 3.30 -33.27
N SER A 81 -35.82 3.91 -33.01
CA SER A 81 -37.09 3.19 -32.81
C SER A 81 -37.57 2.49 -34.09
N MET A 82 -37.41 3.12 -35.26
CA MET A 82 -37.62 2.46 -36.55
C MET A 82 -36.61 1.34 -36.80
N GLY A 83 -35.33 1.54 -36.45
CA GLY A 83 -34.27 0.53 -36.55
C GLY A 83 -34.57 -0.72 -35.72
N ALA A 84 -35.06 -0.55 -34.48
CA ALA A 84 -35.45 -1.66 -33.60
C ALA A 84 -36.67 -2.45 -34.11
N TYR A 85 -37.52 -1.85 -34.95
CA TYR A 85 -38.64 -2.53 -35.60
C TYR A 85 -38.24 -3.33 -36.86
N TYR A 86 -37.23 -2.85 -37.61
CA TYR A 86 -36.78 -3.51 -38.85
C TYR A 86 -35.61 -4.49 -38.67
N LEU A 87 -34.90 -4.46 -37.53
CA LEU A 87 -33.71 -5.28 -37.27
C LEU A 87 -33.88 -6.14 -36.02
N ASP A 88 -33.36 -7.37 -36.10
CA ASP A 88 -33.19 -8.23 -34.92
C ASP A 88 -32.08 -7.70 -34.00
N LEU A 89 -32.05 -8.16 -32.75
CA LEU A 89 -31.21 -7.60 -31.67
C LEU A 89 -29.71 -7.51 -32.03
N VAL A 90 -29.14 -8.55 -32.64
CA VAL A 90 -27.69 -8.58 -32.96
C VAL A 90 -27.32 -7.58 -34.07
N PRO A 91 -27.97 -7.58 -35.26
CA PRO A 91 -27.78 -6.51 -36.25
C PRO A 91 -28.03 -5.09 -35.71
N TYR A 92 -29.06 -4.90 -34.88
CA TYR A 92 -29.36 -3.60 -34.25
C TYR A 92 -28.22 -3.14 -33.34
N LEU A 93 -27.72 -4.02 -32.46
CA LEU A 93 -26.61 -3.72 -31.56
C LEU A 93 -25.33 -3.38 -32.32
N VAL A 94 -24.99 -4.15 -33.37
CA VAL A 94 -23.80 -3.94 -34.21
C VAL A 94 -23.85 -2.59 -34.90
N LEU A 95 -24.96 -2.28 -35.60
CA LEU A 95 -25.12 -1.01 -36.32
C LEU A 95 -25.16 0.19 -35.37
N SER A 96 -25.67 0.04 -34.14
CA SER A 96 -25.66 1.09 -33.11
C SER A 96 -24.25 1.51 -32.65
N GLN A 97 -23.20 0.74 -32.99
CA GLN A 97 -21.80 1.06 -32.67
C GLN A 97 -21.13 1.94 -33.72
N LEU A 98 -21.67 2.09 -34.93
CA LEU A 98 -21.03 2.85 -36.01
C LEU A 98 -20.71 4.31 -35.60
N LYS A 99 -21.53 4.89 -34.71
CA LYS A 99 -21.27 6.19 -34.06
C LYS A 99 -19.84 6.31 -33.47
N THR A 100 -19.22 5.22 -33.02
CA THR A 100 -17.86 5.22 -32.44
C THR A 100 -16.80 5.54 -33.48
N LEU A 101 -16.93 5.03 -34.71
CA LEU A 101 -16.08 5.34 -35.87
C LEU A 101 -16.39 6.73 -36.46
N VAL A 102 -17.67 7.11 -36.46
CA VAL A 102 -18.15 8.36 -37.08
C VAL A 102 -17.86 9.60 -36.21
N THR A 103 -17.88 9.46 -34.88
CA THR A 103 -17.56 10.55 -33.94
C THR A 103 -16.20 11.23 -34.22
N PRO A 104 -15.04 10.55 -34.29
CA PRO A 104 -13.75 11.22 -34.50
C PRO A 104 -13.63 11.94 -35.85
N VAL A 105 -14.33 11.46 -36.89
CA VAL A 105 -14.40 12.13 -38.20
C VAL A 105 -15.06 13.48 -38.06
N PHE A 106 -16.26 13.52 -37.48
CA PHE A 106 -16.93 14.79 -37.22
C PHE A 106 -16.24 15.62 -36.14
N ALA A 107 -15.55 15.04 -35.15
CA ALA A 107 -14.79 15.80 -34.15
C ALA A 107 -13.62 16.58 -34.78
N ARG A 108 -12.98 16.01 -35.80
CA ARG A 108 -11.96 16.70 -36.61
C ARG A 108 -12.55 17.87 -37.42
N ILE A 109 -13.79 17.76 -37.90
CA ILE A 109 -14.46 18.80 -38.70
C ILE A 109 -15.09 19.90 -37.81
N ILE A 110 -15.83 19.50 -36.77
CA ILE A 110 -16.68 20.37 -35.93
C ILE A 110 -15.89 21.00 -34.78
N LEU A 111 -14.98 20.25 -34.15
CA LEU A 111 -14.18 20.70 -33.00
C LEU A 111 -12.70 20.99 -33.37
N ASN A 112 -12.34 20.89 -34.65
CA ASN A 112 -10.97 21.01 -35.18
C ASN A 112 -9.93 20.11 -34.48
N GLN A 113 -10.38 18.98 -33.91
CA GLN A 113 -9.55 18.10 -33.09
C GLN A 113 -8.62 17.25 -33.98
N ARG A 114 -7.30 17.38 -33.75
CA ARG A 114 -6.26 16.67 -34.52
C ARG A 114 -5.92 15.32 -33.87
N TYR A 115 -6.31 14.23 -34.52
CA TYR A 115 -5.97 12.87 -34.09
C TYR A 115 -4.81 12.28 -34.89
N PRO A 116 -3.71 11.83 -34.24
CA PRO A 116 -2.61 11.14 -34.90
C PRO A 116 -3.02 9.73 -35.33
N LEU A 117 -2.32 9.15 -36.31
CA LEU A 117 -2.67 7.87 -36.95
C LEU A 117 -2.87 6.72 -35.94
N LYS A 118 -2.09 6.69 -34.85
CA LYS A 118 -2.23 5.68 -33.79
C LYS A 118 -3.59 5.74 -33.07
N ASN A 119 -4.16 6.92 -32.89
CA ASN A 119 -5.48 7.07 -32.26
C ASN A 119 -6.59 6.59 -33.21
N TRP A 120 -6.43 6.74 -34.53
CA TRP A 120 -7.34 6.13 -35.51
C TRP A 120 -7.29 4.60 -35.48
N ILE A 121 -6.09 4.02 -35.38
CA ILE A 121 -5.91 2.57 -35.22
C ILE A 121 -6.62 2.08 -33.95
N PHE A 122 -6.48 2.77 -32.81
CA PHE A 122 -7.18 2.37 -31.58
C PHE A 122 -8.71 2.48 -31.69
N ILE A 123 -9.27 3.53 -32.32
CA ILE A 123 -10.73 3.63 -32.49
C ILE A 123 -11.25 2.53 -33.44
N ALA A 124 -10.50 2.20 -34.51
CA ALA A 124 -10.83 1.08 -35.39
C ALA A 124 -10.81 -0.25 -34.61
N LEU A 125 -9.74 -0.51 -33.85
CA LEU A 125 -9.58 -1.70 -33.00
C LEU A 125 -10.72 -1.84 -31.97
N MET A 126 -11.12 -0.73 -31.35
CA MET A 126 -12.26 -0.67 -30.43
C MET A 126 -13.56 -1.09 -31.13
N SER A 127 -13.86 -0.50 -32.29
CA SER A 127 -15.11 -0.77 -33.01
C SER A 127 -15.20 -2.23 -33.47
N LEU A 128 -14.11 -2.77 -34.03
CA LEU A 128 -13.99 -4.17 -34.43
C LEU A 128 -14.15 -5.12 -33.23
N GLY A 129 -13.51 -4.80 -32.10
CA GLY A 129 -13.62 -5.58 -30.88
C GLY A 129 -15.05 -5.65 -30.33
N ILE A 130 -15.78 -4.52 -30.33
CA ILE A 130 -17.19 -4.49 -29.92
C ILE A 130 -18.06 -5.34 -30.85
N VAL A 131 -17.85 -5.26 -32.17
CA VAL A 131 -18.63 -6.04 -33.15
C VAL A 131 -18.38 -7.54 -33.01
N LEU A 132 -17.11 -7.98 -32.94
CA LEU A 132 -16.76 -9.40 -32.74
C LEU A 132 -17.35 -9.96 -31.44
N ALA A 133 -17.30 -9.18 -30.35
CA ALA A 133 -17.91 -9.56 -29.07
C ALA A 133 -19.45 -9.57 -29.08
N GLN A 134 -20.11 -8.89 -30.03
CA GLN A 134 -21.56 -8.99 -30.23
C GLN A 134 -21.95 -10.20 -31.06
N LEU A 135 -21.19 -10.51 -32.12
CA LEU A 135 -21.37 -11.71 -32.94
C LEU A 135 -21.16 -12.99 -32.11
N GLY A 136 -20.02 -13.09 -31.42
CA GLY A 136 -19.71 -14.19 -30.52
C GLY A 136 -20.65 -14.31 -29.31
N SER A 137 -21.48 -13.31 -29.05
CA SER A 137 -22.53 -13.33 -28.02
C SER A 137 -23.89 -13.80 -28.52
N GLY A 138 -24.08 -14.01 -29.83
CA GLY A 138 -25.38 -14.23 -30.48
C GLY A 138 -25.63 -15.62 -31.06
N SER A 139 -24.78 -16.62 -30.77
CA SER A 139 -24.84 -17.96 -31.37
C SER A 139 -25.96 -18.85 -30.78
N ASP A 140 -27.21 -18.54 -31.08
CA ASP A 140 -28.33 -19.49 -30.96
C ASP A 140 -29.24 -19.42 -32.21
N LYS A 141 -29.20 -20.50 -33.01
CA LYS A 141 -30.06 -20.84 -34.17
C LYS A 141 -30.70 -19.67 -34.95
N THR A 142 -29.91 -19.00 -35.79
CA THR A 142 -30.39 -18.07 -36.83
C THR A 142 -31.17 -18.82 -37.92
N SER A 143 -32.49 -18.96 -37.77
CA SER A 143 -33.34 -19.62 -38.76
C SER A 143 -33.49 -18.76 -40.02
N ALA A 144 -32.94 -19.20 -41.15
CA ALA A 144 -33.03 -18.49 -42.42
C ALA A 144 -34.43 -18.60 -43.05
N LYS A 145 -35.05 -17.46 -43.34
CA LYS A 145 -36.18 -17.34 -44.30
C LYS A 145 -35.92 -16.17 -45.25
N SER A 146 -36.01 -16.45 -46.55
CA SER A 146 -35.49 -15.62 -47.66
C SER A 146 -36.29 -14.34 -47.99
N LEU A 147 -37.19 -13.88 -47.11
CA LEU A 147 -38.08 -12.74 -47.35
C LEU A 147 -37.69 -11.45 -46.58
N LYS A 148 -36.51 -11.40 -45.96
CA LYS A 148 -36.13 -10.33 -44.99
C LYS A 148 -35.10 -9.30 -45.50
N VAL A 149 -34.61 -9.44 -46.74
CA VAL A 149 -33.49 -8.60 -47.25
C VAL A 149 -33.87 -7.12 -47.34
N GLN A 150 -35.02 -6.78 -47.96
CA GLN A 150 -35.42 -5.38 -48.17
C GLN A 150 -35.75 -4.66 -46.85
N SER A 151 -36.37 -5.35 -45.89
CA SER A 151 -36.64 -4.81 -44.55
C SER A 151 -35.35 -4.65 -43.73
N MET A 152 -34.43 -5.62 -43.79
CA MET A 152 -33.10 -5.52 -43.16
C MET A 152 -32.27 -4.38 -43.76
N MET A 153 -32.28 -4.18 -45.08
CA MET A 153 -31.64 -3.02 -45.73
C MET A 153 -32.24 -1.70 -45.26
N ARG A 154 -33.58 -1.59 -45.19
CA ARG A 154 -34.27 -0.39 -44.69
C ARG A 154 -33.90 -0.10 -43.23
N GLY A 155 -33.89 -1.12 -42.38
CA GLY A 155 -33.45 -1.01 -40.98
C GLY A 155 -31.99 -0.60 -40.84
N ALA A 156 -31.11 -1.14 -41.69
CA ALA A 156 -29.71 -0.78 -41.72
C ALA A 156 -29.52 0.71 -42.07
N ILE A 157 -30.07 1.18 -43.19
CA ILE A 157 -29.97 2.59 -43.64
C ILE A 157 -30.46 3.55 -42.53
N VAL A 158 -31.59 3.23 -41.90
CA VAL A 158 -32.15 3.99 -40.78
C VAL A 158 -31.19 4.06 -39.59
N MET A 159 -30.51 2.96 -39.23
CA MET A 159 -29.51 2.94 -38.16
C MET A 159 -28.20 3.65 -38.52
N LEU A 160 -27.78 3.63 -39.79
CA LEU A 160 -26.62 4.41 -40.27
C LEU A 160 -26.88 5.91 -40.07
N LEU A 161 -28.05 6.40 -40.51
CA LEU A 161 -28.48 7.79 -40.35
C LEU A 161 -28.60 8.18 -38.87
N ALA A 162 -29.19 7.32 -38.03
CA ALA A 162 -29.25 7.55 -36.59
C ALA A 162 -27.84 7.69 -35.96
N GLY A 163 -26.88 6.87 -36.38
CA GLY A 163 -25.49 6.93 -35.92
C GLY A 163 -24.80 8.26 -36.26
N VAL A 164 -25.06 8.81 -37.45
CA VAL A 164 -24.57 10.14 -37.87
C VAL A 164 -25.21 11.25 -37.06
N CYS A 165 -26.54 11.24 -36.88
CA CYS A 165 -27.24 12.25 -36.08
C CYS A 165 -26.77 12.27 -34.62
N VAL A 166 -26.58 11.10 -33.97
CA VAL A 166 -26.01 11.01 -32.62
C VAL A 166 -24.59 11.56 -32.55
N ALA A 167 -23.75 11.29 -33.56
CA ALA A 167 -22.37 11.75 -33.59
C ALA A 167 -22.29 13.28 -33.69
N ILE A 168 -23.00 13.88 -34.65
CA ILE A 168 -23.02 15.35 -34.84
C ILE A 168 -23.64 16.05 -33.61
N GLY A 169 -24.80 15.59 -33.14
CA GLY A 169 -25.47 16.16 -31.96
C GLY A 169 -24.61 16.08 -30.69
N SER A 170 -23.84 14.99 -30.51
CA SER A 170 -22.91 14.86 -29.38
C SER A 170 -21.75 15.87 -29.42
N LEU A 171 -21.32 16.28 -30.62
CA LEU A 171 -20.18 17.18 -30.80
C LEU A 171 -20.58 18.65 -30.73
N CYS A 172 -21.78 19.00 -31.21
CA CYS A 172 -22.34 20.33 -31.02
C CYS A 172 -22.60 20.62 -29.53
N ILE A 173 -23.21 19.69 -28.78
CA ILE A 173 -23.37 19.87 -27.32
C ILE A 173 -22.03 19.87 -26.57
N GLU A 174 -21.02 19.09 -27.00
CA GLU A 174 -19.65 19.20 -26.45
C GLU A 174 -19.07 20.61 -26.65
N ARG A 175 -19.26 21.21 -27.83
CA ARG A 175 -18.81 22.59 -28.10
C ARG A 175 -19.50 23.58 -27.16
N THR A 176 -20.83 23.51 -27.02
CA THR A 176 -21.58 24.41 -26.14
C THR A 176 -21.19 24.24 -24.68
N MET A 177 -21.17 23.01 -24.15
CA MET A 177 -20.81 22.74 -22.74
C MET A 177 -19.40 23.20 -22.37
N LYS A 178 -18.44 23.08 -23.30
CA LYS A 178 -17.05 23.55 -23.10
C LYS A 178 -16.90 25.07 -23.24
N ARG A 179 -17.86 25.75 -23.88
CA ARG A 179 -17.90 27.22 -23.99
C ARG A 179 -18.64 27.88 -22.82
N SER A 180 -19.65 27.22 -22.25
CA SER A 180 -20.49 27.76 -21.17
C SER A 180 -20.07 27.36 -19.76
N GLY A 181 -19.43 26.20 -19.59
CA GLY A 181 -19.09 25.61 -18.28
C GLY A 181 -20.29 25.07 -17.48
N LEU A 182 -21.48 25.65 -17.64
CA LEU A 182 -22.69 25.36 -16.87
C LEU A 182 -23.46 24.13 -17.41
N LEU A 183 -23.14 22.95 -16.86
CA LEU A 183 -23.73 21.66 -17.25
C LEU A 183 -25.26 21.62 -17.17
N PHE A 184 -25.84 22.01 -16.03
CA PHE A 184 -27.29 21.87 -15.82
C PHE A 184 -28.09 22.83 -16.70
N LEU A 185 -27.59 24.04 -16.95
CA LEU A 185 -28.20 25.01 -17.85
C LEU A 185 -28.23 24.51 -19.31
N CYS A 186 -27.11 23.96 -19.80
CA CYS A 186 -27.06 23.39 -21.16
C CYS A 186 -27.94 22.14 -21.31
N ASN A 187 -28.04 21.31 -20.27
CA ASN A 187 -28.95 20.17 -20.25
C ASN A 187 -30.42 20.62 -20.21
N ALA A 188 -30.76 21.67 -19.44
CA ALA A 188 -32.10 22.24 -19.38
C ALA A 188 -32.53 22.81 -20.74
N GLN A 189 -31.67 23.62 -21.39
CA GLN A 189 -31.91 24.10 -22.76
C GLN A 189 -32.13 22.91 -23.72
N LEU A 190 -31.19 21.95 -23.77
CA LEU A 190 -31.25 20.81 -24.69
C LEU A 190 -32.55 20.00 -24.52
N ALA A 191 -32.92 19.69 -23.27
CA ALA A 191 -34.12 18.94 -22.94
C ALA A 191 -35.40 19.70 -23.28
N ALA A 192 -35.45 21.03 -23.04
CA ALA A 192 -36.59 21.87 -23.40
C ALA A 192 -36.87 21.86 -24.91
N TYR A 193 -35.87 22.15 -25.74
CA TYR A 193 -36.06 22.12 -27.21
C TYR A 193 -36.34 20.70 -27.72
N SER A 194 -35.67 19.67 -27.20
CA SER A 194 -35.90 18.27 -27.60
C SER A 194 -37.32 17.81 -27.26
N SER A 195 -37.83 18.18 -26.08
CA SER A 195 -39.22 17.93 -25.67
C SER A 195 -40.22 18.64 -26.58
N SER A 196 -39.98 19.91 -26.93
CA SER A 196 -40.84 20.67 -27.84
C SER A 196 -40.90 20.04 -29.24
N PHE A 197 -39.78 19.65 -29.83
CA PHE A 197 -39.76 18.97 -31.14
C PHE A 197 -40.42 17.58 -31.07
N ALA A 198 -40.20 16.82 -30.00
CA ALA A 198 -40.85 15.52 -29.81
C ALA A 198 -42.38 15.65 -29.64
N LEU A 199 -42.85 16.68 -28.92
CA LEU A 199 -44.27 16.97 -28.71
C LEU A 199 -44.97 17.42 -30.00
N VAL A 200 -44.35 18.30 -30.79
CA VAL A 200 -44.89 18.71 -32.10
C VAL A 200 -45.00 17.51 -33.03
N TYR A 201 -43.98 16.64 -33.07
CA TYR A 201 -44.03 15.41 -33.85
C TYR A 201 -45.12 14.44 -33.36
N PHE A 202 -45.34 14.34 -32.04
CA PHE A 202 -46.41 13.53 -31.45
C PHE A 202 -47.81 14.04 -31.84
N CYS A 203 -48.09 15.32 -31.63
CA CYS A 203 -49.40 15.91 -31.95
C CYS A 203 -49.74 15.80 -33.46
N TRP A 204 -48.74 15.94 -34.34
CA TRP A 204 -48.89 15.71 -35.78
C TRP A 204 -49.26 14.25 -36.10
N LEU A 205 -48.64 13.28 -35.43
CA LEU A 205 -48.82 11.85 -35.68
C LEU A 205 -50.12 11.31 -35.05
N THR A 206 -50.54 11.80 -33.88
CA THR A 206 -51.78 11.39 -33.19
C THR A 206 -53.01 12.23 -33.56
N LYS A 207 -52.88 13.22 -34.44
CA LYS A 207 -53.94 14.20 -34.78
C LYS A 207 -54.55 14.86 -33.52
N PHE A 208 -53.70 15.25 -32.57
CA PHE A 208 -54.08 15.80 -31.26
C PHE A 208 -54.91 14.87 -30.35
N SER A 209 -54.98 13.56 -30.63
CA SER A 209 -55.51 12.61 -29.65
C SER A 209 -54.50 12.33 -28.54
N PHE A 210 -54.93 12.50 -27.28
CA PHE A 210 -54.12 12.28 -26.08
C PHE A 210 -54.53 11.03 -25.26
N GLY A 211 -55.57 10.31 -25.68
CA GLY A 211 -56.12 9.17 -24.91
C GLY A 211 -55.16 7.99 -24.70
N ASP A 212 -54.22 7.78 -25.62
CA ASP A 212 -53.32 6.61 -25.64
C ASP A 212 -51.91 6.88 -25.06
N VAL A 213 -51.63 8.06 -24.50
CA VAL A 213 -50.26 8.51 -24.12
C VAL A 213 -49.50 7.50 -23.24
N PHE A 214 -50.16 6.89 -22.26
CA PHE A 214 -49.58 5.93 -21.32
C PHE A 214 -49.84 4.44 -21.68
N ARG A 215 -50.31 4.17 -22.91
CA ARG A 215 -50.61 2.80 -23.36
C ARG A 215 -49.34 1.95 -23.43
N GLY A 216 -49.41 0.74 -22.87
CA GLY A 216 -48.29 -0.21 -22.80
C GLY A 216 -47.20 0.10 -21.75
N PHE A 217 -47.42 1.04 -20.83
CA PHE A 217 -46.46 1.34 -19.75
C PHE A 217 -46.44 0.25 -18.67
N ASN A 218 -45.50 -0.69 -18.78
CA ASN A 218 -45.23 -1.70 -17.76
C ASN A 218 -43.98 -1.36 -16.92
N ILE A 219 -43.64 -2.19 -15.93
CA ILE A 219 -42.48 -1.96 -15.05
C ILE A 219 -41.14 -1.90 -15.81
N PHE A 220 -41.01 -2.61 -16.93
CA PHE A 220 -39.82 -2.56 -17.78
C PHE A 220 -39.71 -1.23 -18.55
N VAL A 221 -40.83 -0.63 -18.95
CA VAL A 221 -40.86 0.76 -19.47
C VAL A 221 -40.38 1.73 -18.39
N TRP A 222 -40.85 1.63 -17.15
CA TRP A 222 -40.40 2.50 -16.06
C TRP A 222 -38.90 2.36 -15.75
N ILE A 223 -38.37 1.13 -15.73
CA ILE A 223 -36.93 0.87 -15.60
C ILE A 223 -36.14 1.48 -16.77
N TYR A 224 -36.64 1.35 -18.00
CA TYR A 224 -36.05 1.96 -19.19
C TYR A 224 -35.98 3.49 -19.10
N LEU A 225 -37.07 4.15 -18.68
CA LEU A 225 -37.13 5.61 -18.51
C LEU A 225 -36.07 6.08 -17.49
N VAL A 226 -36.01 5.47 -16.31
CA VAL A 226 -35.02 5.82 -15.26
C VAL A 226 -33.57 5.63 -15.74
N LEU A 227 -33.29 4.56 -16.48
CA LEU A 227 -31.96 4.30 -17.05
C LEU A 227 -31.57 5.31 -18.15
N GLN A 228 -32.52 5.79 -18.95
CA GLN A 228 -32.26 6.82 -19.97
C GLN A 228 -32.07 8.22 -19.37
N VAL A 229 -32.83 8.59 -18.34
CA VAL A 229 -32.68 9.88 -17.64
C VAL A 229 -31.32 9.93 -16.92
N SER A 230 -31.02 8.94 -16.08
CA SER A 230 -29.74 8.86 -15.36
C SER A 230 -28.54 8.72 -16.30
N GLY A 231 -28.65 7.92 -17.35
CA GLY A 231 -27.63 7.78 -18.40
C GLY A 231 -27.31 9.09 -19.12
N GLY A 232 -28.31 9.95 -19.35
CA GLY A 232 -28.14 11.27 -19.95
C GLY A 232 -27.24 12.19 -19.11
N PHE A 233 -27.51 12.31 -17.81
CA PHE A 233 -26.70 13.12 -16.89
C PHE A 233 -25.26 12.61 -16.75
N LEU A 234 -25.08 11.30 -16.65
CA LEU A 234 -23.75 10.66 -16.57
C LEU A 234 -22.94 10.93 -17.85
N VAL A 235 -23.58 10.83 -19.03
CA VAL A 235 -22.97 11.17 -20.33
C VAL A 235 -22.57 12.66 -20.38
N ALA A 236 -23.45 13.57 -19.95
CA ALA A 236 -23.17 15.00 -19.94
C ALA A 236 -21.94 15.33 -19.06
N ARG A 237 -21.88 14.80 -17.83
CA ARG A 237 -20.74 15.01 -16.93
C ARG A 237 -19.44 14.40 -17.47
N CYS A 238 -19.51 13.24 -18.10
CA CYS A 238 -18.37 12.61 -18.76
C CYS A 238 -17.81 13.47 -19.91
N VAL A 239 -18.67 14.05 -20.75
CA VAL A 239 -18.26 14.94 -21.87
C VAL A 239 -17.70 16.26 -21.35
N GLN A 240 -18.32 16.86 -20.32
CA GLN A 240 -17.81 18.08 -19.66
C GLN A 240 -16.37 17.91 -19.15
N MET A 241 -16.08 16.76 -18.52
CA MET A 241 -14.76 16.47 -17.94
C MET A 241 -13.73 15.93 -18.95
N THR A 242 -14.15 15.47 -20.14
CA THR A 242 -13.25 14.80 -21.10
C THR A 242 -13.54 15.17 -22.57
N SER A 243 -14.10 14.26 -23.36
CA SER A 243 -14.57 14.48 -24.74
C SER A 243 -15.56 13.37 -25.15
N THR A 244 -16.32 13.60 -26.21
CA THR A 244 -17.23 12.59 -26.80
C THR A 244 -16.46 11.36 -27.30
N VAL A 245 -15.22 11.50 -27.77
CA VAL A 245 -14.38 10.36 -28.16
C VAL A 245 -13.88 9.60 -26.93
N THR A 246 -13.49 10.29 -25.85
CA THR A 246 -13.12 9.64 -24.57
C THR A 246 -14.30 8.87 -23.96
N LYS A 247 -15.51 9.44 -24.01
CA LYS A 247 -16.77 8.77 -23.64
C LYS A 247 -16.95 7.45 -24.39
N ASN A 248 -16.67 7.41 -25.69
CA ASN A 248 -16.84 6.20 -26.49
C ASN A 248 -15.90 5.06 -26.02
N TYR A 249 -14.66 5.35 -25.61
CA TYR A 249 -13.76 4.37 -24.98
C TYR A 249 -14.30 3.83 -23.65
N ALA A 250 -14.84 4.70 -22.79
CA ALA A 250 -15.47 4.28 -21.54
C ALA A 250 -16.73 3.41 -21.79
N GLN A 251 -17.51 3.71 -22.84
CA GLN A 251 -18.64 2.88 -23.27
C GLN A 251 -18.18 1.52 -23.83
N GLY A 252 -17.05 1.47 -24.54
CA GLY A 252 -16.42 0.21 -24.99
C GLY A 252 -16.02 -0.70 -23.82
N LEU A 253 -15.33 -0.16 -22.82
CA LEU A 253 -14.96 -0.91 -21.60
C LEU A 253 -16.20 -1.39 -20.83
N GLY A 254 -17.20 -0.53 -20.67
CA GLY A 254 -18.48 -0.90 -20.05
C GLY A 254 -19.27 -1.94 -20.83
N PHE A 255 -19.12 -1.98 -22.16
CA PHE A 255 -19.67 -3.03 -23.01
C PHE A 255 -18.93 -4.36 -22.80
N ALA A 256 -17.59 -4.37 -22.78
CA ALA A 256 -16.81 -5.60 -22.56
C ALA A 256 -17.18 -6.27 -21.22
N LEU A 257 -17.28 -5.49 -20.15
CA LEU A 257 -17.76 -5.97 -18.85
C LEU A 257 -19.20 -6.50 -18.93
N ALA A 258 -20.10 -5.82 -19.63
CA ALA A 258 -21.51 -6.21 -19.73
C ALA A 258 -21.77 -7.50 -20.53
N VAL A 259 -20.82 -7.96 -21.37
CA VAL A 259 -20.96 -9.23 -22.11
C VAL A 259 -20.20 -10.38 -21.43
N VAL A 260 -19.11 -10.07 -20.70
CA VAL A 260 -18.32 -11.05 -19.95
C VAL A 260 -18.94 -11.40 -18.61
N VAL A 261 -19.29 -10.41 -17.78
CA VAL A 261 -19.72 -10.64 -16.39
C VAL A 261 -20.95 -11.56 -16.30
N PRO A 262 -22.03 -11.40 -17.11
CA PRO A 262 -23.17 -12.33 -17.06
C PRO A 262 -22.77 -13.77 -17.37
N ARG A 263 -21.88 -14.01 -18.34
CA ARG A 263 -21.43 -15.37 -18.72
C ARG A 263 -20.55 -16.03 -17.67
N LEU A 264 -19.69 -15.26 -17.00
CA LEU A 264 -18.92 -15.73 -15.84
C LEU A 264 -19.84 -16.13 -14.68
N VAL A 265 -20.98 -15.45 -14.52
CA VAL A 265 -21.97 -15.71 -13.46
C VAL A 265 -22.93 -16.86 -13.81
N THR A 266 -23.27 -17.07 -15.10
CA THR A 266 -24.17 -18.14 -15.56
C THR A 266 -23.45 -19.43 -16.00
N HIS A 267 -22.12 -19.49 -15.89
CA HIS A 267 -21.27 -20.59 -16.39
C HIS A 267 -21.51 -20.95 -17.88
N GLN A 268 -21.94 -19.96 -18.68
CA GLN A 268 -22.16 -20.14 -20.12
C GLN A 268 -20.85 -20.12 -20.89
N GLN A 269 -20.79 -20.90 -21.98
CA GLN A 269 -19.61 -21.01 -22.83
C GLN A 269 -19.23 -19.64 -23.43
N ILE A 270 -17.93 -19.35 -23.45
CA ILE A 270 -17.35 -18.15 -24.02
C ILE A 270 -16.77 -18.52 -25.38
N SER A 271 -17.32 -17.93 -26.46
CA SER A 271 -16.82 -18.13 -27.81
C SER A 271 -15.46 -17.45 -28.02
N LEU A 272 -14.65 -17.98 -28.93
CA LEU A 272 -13.35 -17.41 -29.26
C LEU A 272 -13.50 -15.99 -29.86
N GLU A 273 -14.56 -15.75 -30.64
CA GLU A 273 -14.96 -14.43 -31.16
C GLU A 273 -15.20 -13.42 -30.03
N LEU A 274 -15.86 -13.84 -28.94
CA LEU A 274 -16.07 -12.99 -27.77
C LEU A 274 -14.77 -12.69 -27.04
N LEU A 275 -13.89 -13.69 -26.85
CA LEU A 275 -12.60 -13.50 -26.21
C LEU A 275 -11.69 -12.55 -27.01
N VAL A 276 -11.60 -12.74 -28.33
CA VAL A 276 -10.86 -11.86 -29.25
C VAL A 276 -11.47 -10.45 -29.26
N GLY A 277 -12.79 -10.34 -29.34
CA GLY A 277 -13.49 -9.05 -29.33
C GLY A 277 -13.21 -8.24 -28.06
N VAL A 278 -13.31 -8.87 -26.88
CA VAL A 278 -12.98 -8.26 -25.59
C VAL A 278 -11.50 -7.87 -25.52
N GLY A 279 -10.59 -8.72 -25.99
CA GLY A 279 -9.16 -8.42 -26.05
C GLY A 279 -8.84 -7.18 -26.89
N LEU A 280 -9.47 -7.04 -28.06
CA LEU A 280 -9.33 -5.88 -28.95
C LEU A 280 -9.87 -4.59 -28.31
N VAL A 281 -11.01 -4.65 -27.61
CA VAL A 281 -11.55 -3.51 -26.85
C VAL A 281 -10.57 -3.09 -25.75
N LEU A 282 -10.08 -4.03 -24.93
CA LEU A 282 -9.13 -3.71 -23.87
C LEU A 282 -7.82 -3.13 -24.42
N ALA A 283 -7.26 -3.71 -25.48
CA ALA A 283 -6.06 -3.21 -26.14
C ALA A 283 -6.25 -1.77 -26.67
N SER A 284 -7.43 -1.43 -27.21
CA SER A 284 -7.72 -0.08 -27.70
C SER A 284 -7.78 0.97 -26.58
N VAL A 285 -8.44 0.65 -25.46
CA VAL A 285 -8.61 1.55 -24.31
C VAL A 285 -7.26 1.77 -23.62
N LEU A 286 -6.50 0.70 -23.40
CA LEU A 286 -5.17 0.76 -22.80
C LEU A 286 -4.20 1.54 -23.70
N GLY A 287 -4.13 1.20 -24.99
CA GLY A 287 -3.26 1.87 -25.97
C GLY A 287 -3.55 3.37 -26.10
N SER A 288 -4.82 3.76 -26.18
CA SER A 288 -5.19 5.18 -26.22
C SER A 288 -4.92 5.92 -24.91
N SER A 289 -5.01 5.25 -23.75
CA SER A 289 -4.73 5.87 -22.45
C SER A 289 -3.25 6.14 -22.22
N SER A 290 -2.37 5.22 -22.63
CA SER A 290 -0.91 5.39 -22.52
C SER A 290 -0.35 6.45 -23.47
N PHE A 291 -1.04 6.72 -24.60
CA PHE A 291 -0.54 7.66 -25.62
C PHE A 291 -0.99 9.12 -25.38
N ASN A 292 -2.19 9.34 -24.83
CA ASN A 292 -2.72 10.71 -24.63
C ASN A 292 -2.04 11.50 -23.48
N GLN A 293 -1.08 10.93 -22.74
CA GLN A 293 -0.41 11.58 -21.59
C GLN A 293 0.74 12.54 -21.97
N ARG A 294 0.72 13.18 -23.15
CA ARG A 294 1.73 14.17 -23.54
C ARG A 294 1.15 15.55 -23.84
N LYS A 295 1.36 16.45 -22.87
CA LYS A 295 1.10 17.90 -22.88
C LYS A 295 -0.35 18.32 -23.18
N PRO A 296 -1.09 18.90 -22.21
CA PRO A 296 -2.03 19.96 -22.59
C PRO A 296 -1.25 21.07 -23.31
N ALA A 297 -1.85 21.69 -24.32
CA ALA A 297 -1.23 22.86 -24.95
C ALA A 297 -1.15 24.01 -23.95
N MET A 298 0.00 24.68 -23.88
CA MET A 298 0.00 26.04 -23.36
C MET A 298 -0.71 26.90 -24.40
N ASN A 299 -1.94 27.31 -24.10
CA ASN A 299 -2.48 28.49 -24.77
C ASN A 299 -1.71 29.69 -24.23
N GLU A 300 -1.20 30.52 -25.12
CA GLU A 300 -0.55 31.77 -24.76
C GLU A 300 -1.60 32.70 -24.10
N MET A 301 -1.33 33.13 -22.87
CA MET A 301 -1.96 34.32 -22.31
C MET A 301 -1.01 35.49 -22.56
N GLU A 302 -1.35 36.34 -23.53
CA GLU A 302 -0.77 37.67 -23.61
C GLU A 302 -1.06 38.44 -22.30
N PRO A 303 -0.12 39.26 -21.82
CA PRO A 303 -0.38 40.15 -20.70
C PRO A 303 -1.35 41.26 -21.13
N LYS A 304 -2.39 41.49 -20.34
CA LYS A 304 -3.23 42.70 -20.44
C LYS A 304 -3.33 43.39 -19.09
N ASP A 305 -2.53 44.44 -18.93
CA ASP A 305 -2.74 45.45 -17.90
C ASP A 305 -4.12 46.11 -18.06
N LYS A 306 -4.84 46.28 -16.95
CA LYS A 306 -5.15 47.62 -16.40
C LYS A 306 -6.08 47.54 -15.18
N MET A 307 -5.46 47.69 -14.01
CA MET A 307 -5.85 48.64 -12.97
C MET A 307 -7.34 49.06 -12.90
N ARG A 308 -8.07 48.47 -11.95
CA ARG A 308 -9.14 49.17 -11.22
C ARG A 308 -8.97 48.95 -9.72
N THR A 309 -8.47 49.98 -9.05
CA THR A 309 -8.40 50.05 -7.58
C THR A 309 -9.77 50.41 -7.00
N SER A 310 -10.29 49.58 -6.10
CA SER A 310 -11.44 49.91 -5.25
C SER A 310 -11.11 49.57 -3.80
N THR A 311 -10.85 50.59 -3.00
CA THR A 311 -10.53 50.48 -1.57
C THR A 311 -11.78 50.13 -0.74
N PRO A 312 -11.76 49.08 0.09
CA PRO A 312 -12.56 49.01 1.31
C PRO A 312 -11.92 49.92 2.38
N THR A 313 -12.74 50.51 3.24
CA THR A 313 -12.29 51.36 4.36
C THR A 313 -11.56 50.57 5.45
N ALA A 314 -10.66 51.25 6.17
CA ALA A 314 -9.98 50.67 7.33
C ALA A 314 -10.97 50.36 8.47
N ILE A 315 -10.65 49.33 9.27
CA ILE A 315 -11.34 48.99 10.51
C ILE A 315 -10.31 49.03 11.64
N ASP A 316 -10.72 49.59 12.78
CA ASP A 316 -9.85 49.96 13.89
C ASP A 316 -9.28 48.74 14.65
N PRO A 317 -7.96 48.61 14.87
CA PRO A 317 -7.37 47.42 15.52
C PRO A 317 -7.74 47.23 17.01
N HIS A 318 -8.26 48.26 17.67
CA HIS A 318 -8.29 48.34 19.15
C HIS A 318 -9.45 47.61 19.86
N ARG A 319 -10.24 46.77 19.19
CA ARG A 319 -11.53 46.25 19.74
C ARG A 319 -11.69 44.73 19.85
N PHE A 320 -10.60 43.96 19.86
CA PHE A 320 -10.67 42.48 19.92
C PHE A 320 -10.11 41.83 21.20
N ASN A 321 -9.54 42.60 22.13
CA ASN A 321 -8.74 42.03 23.23
C ASN A 321 -9.50 41.81 24.57
N ASP A 322 -10.72 42.34 24.71
CA ASP A 322 -11.43 42.38 26.01
C ASP A 322 -12.31 41.15 26.30
N TYR A 323 -12.55 40.28 25.31
CA TYR A 323 -13.56 39.20 25.43
C TYR A 323 -13.06 37.87 26.04
N PHE A 324 -11.77 37.71 26.31
CA PHE A 324 -11.18 36.43 26.78
C PHE A 324 -10.66 36.41 28.23
N ASN A 325 -10.66 37.54 28.95
CA ASN A 325 -10.05 37.67 30.28
C ASN A 325 -11.02 37.58 31.47
N SER A 326 -12.27 37.17 31.27
CA SER A 326 -13.37 37.42 32.22
C SER A 326 -13.94 36.22 33.00
N GLN A 327 -13.57 34.96 32.70
CA GLN A 327 -14.30 33.79 33.24
C GLN A 327 -13.55 32.72 34.07
N HIS A 328 -12.22 32.75 34.20
CA HIS A 328 -11.51 31.78 35.06
C HIS A 328 -10.69 32.43 36.19
N ARG A 329 -11.41 32.96 37.19
CA ARG A 329 -10.86 33.21 38.53
C ARG A 329 -11.92 33.15 39.65
N ARG A 330 -12.32 31.95 40.06
CA ARG A 330 -13.01 31.65 41.33
C ARG A 330 -12.61 30.27 41.84
N GLU A 331 -12.60 30.16 43.18
CA GLU A 331 -12.37 28.95 44.00
C GLU A 331 -10.99 28.27 43.78
N SER A 332 -10.15 28.10 44.80
CA SER A 332 -10.43 27.79 46.21
C SER A 332 -9.49 28.50 47.20
N SER A 333 -9.84 28.47 48.49
CA SER A 333 -9.11 29.11 49.60
C SER A 333 -8.97 28.16 50.80
N TYR A 334 -7.82 28.13 51.48
CA TYR A 334 -7.65 28.40 52.93
C TYR A 334 -6.27 28.00 53.48
N ASN A 335 -5.66 28.90 54.27
CA ASN A 335 -4.56 28.71 55.24
C ASN A 335 -3.20 28.17 54.73
N SER A 336 -2.06 28.45 55.37
CA SER A 336 -1.78 29.16 56.64
C SER A 336 -0.63 30.19 56.55
N ASN A 337 -0.32 30.87 57.66
CA ASN A 337 0.52 32.08 57.73
C ASN A 337 2.02 31.87 57.42
N GLY A 338 2.62 32.85 56.75
CA GLY A 338 4.07 33.06 56.64
C GLY A 338 4.37 34.37 55.89
N SER A 339 4.84 35.40 56.59
CA SER A 339 5.00 36.75 56.03
C SER A 339 6.21 36.86 55.09
N PHE A 340 5.97 37.20 53.82
CA PHE A 340 7.02 37.55 52.85
C PHE A 340 6.60 38.83 52.12
N ASP A 341 7.43 39.87 52.16
CA ASP A 341 7.08 41.23 51.70
C ASP A 341 7.30 41.39 50.18
N PRO A 342 6.24 41.55 49.36
CA PRO A 342 6.32 41.45 47.90
C PRO A 342 6.59 42.81 47.22
N ARG A 343 7.58 43.58 47.69
CA ARG A 343 7.96 44.89 47.11
C ARG A 343 9.36 44.94 46.48
N ARG A 344 9.66 43.96 45.61
CA ARG A 344 10.75 44.05 44.62
C ARG A 344 10.45 43.26 43.34
N SER A 345 9.40 43.66 42.63
CA SER A 345 9.13 43.20 41.26
C SER A 345 10.20 43.73 40.30
N LEU A 346 11.28 42.98 40.16
CA LEU A 346 12.32 43.24 39.15
C LEU A 346 11.72 43.10 37.75
N VAL A 347 11.51 44.23 37.09
CA VAL A 347 11.40 44.30 35.64
C VAL A 347 12.65 43.64 35.05
N PRO A 348 12.55 42.74 34.06
CA PRO A 348 13.70 42.13 33.40
C PRO A 348 14.43 43.16 32.52
N GLY A 349 15.21 44.03 33.17
CA GLY A 349 16.12 44.95 32.49
C GLY A 349 17.14 44.18 31.66
N ILE A 350 17.57 44.78 30.55
CA ILE A 350 18.49 44.17 29.58
C ILE A 350 19.84 43.87 30.26
N ARG A 351 20.03 42.62 30.70
CA ARG A 351 21.28 42.15 31.28
C ARG A 351 22.37 42.18 30.21
N ARG A 352 23.37 43.04 30.40
CA ARG A 352 24.59 43.05 29.59
C ARG A 352 25.54 41.99 30.12
N TYR A 353 25.57 40.85 29.45
CA TYR A 353 26.51 39.77 29.74
C TYR A 353 27.91 40.11 29.19
N PRO A 354 29.00 39.64 29.83
CA PRO A 354 30.33 39.68 29.23
C PRO A 354 30.38 38.84 27.94
N THR A 355 31.41 39.04 27.10
CA THR A 355 31.58 38.28 25.85
C THR A 355 32.91 37.51 25.83
N ARG A 356 32.83 36.22 25.50
CA ARG A 356 33.97 35.30 25.36
C ARG A 356 34.40 35.25 23.89
N LYS A 357 35.69 35.48 23.62
CA LYS A 357 36.29 35.24 22.30
C LYS A 357 36.58 33.75 22.11
N ILE A 358 35.84 33.07 21.24
CA ILE A 358 36.04 31.67 20.84
C ILE A 358 36.90 31.64 19.57
N LYS A 359 38.09 31.04 19.61
CA LYS A 359 38.96 30.87 18.44
C LYS A 359 38.46 29.70 17.58
N LEU A 360 38.48 29.86 16.25
CA LEU A 360 38.10 28.78 15.33
C LEU A 360 39.23 27.79 15.09
N VAL A 361 38.94 26.50 15.16
CA VAL A 361 39.86 25.43 14.77
C VAL A 361 40.09 25.52 13.25
N GLN A 362 41.36 25.52 12.84
CA GLN A 362 41.83 25.79 11.47
C GLN A 362 41.25 27.09 10.82
N GLY A 363 40.67 28.01 11.59
CA GLY A 363 40.10 29.26 11.06
C GLY A 363 38.74 29.12 10.34
N TYR A 364 38.04 27.99 10.47
CA TYR A 364 36.67 27.83 9.95
C TYR A 364 35.78 26.85 10.75
N VAL A 365 36.33 25.98 11.60
CA VAL A 365 35.53 25.05 12.43
C VAL A 365 35.24 25.67 13.79
N LEU A 366 33.95 25.84 14.11
CA LEU A 366 33.49 26.21 15.44
C LEU A 366 33.39 24.94 16.31
N SER A 367 34.29 24.82 17.28
CA SER A 367 34.31 23.81 18.34
C SER A 367 34.58 24.55 19.64
N ALA A 368 33.68 24.44 20.62
CA ALA A 368 33.82 25.12 21.90
C ALA A 368 33.19 24.33 23.05
N ASP A 369 33.74 24.51 24.25
CA ASP A 369 33.31 23.84 25.46
C ASP A 369 32.57 24.82 26.39
N TYR A 370 31.39 24.39 26.85
CA TYR A 370 30.41 25.18 27.60
C TYR A 370 30.15 24.51 28.98
N PRO A 371 30.03 25.27 30.08
CA PRO A 371 29.76 24.69 31.39
C PRO A 371 28.35 24.07 31.46
N VAL A 372 28.25 22.85 32.00
CA VAL A 372 26.95 22.21 32.23
C VAL A 372 26.25 22.79 33.48
N PRO A 373 24.90 22.72 33.56
CA PRO A 373 24.15 23.11 34.76
C PRO A 373 24.70 22.48 36.05
N SER A 374 24.70 23.26 37.13
CA SER A 374 25.25 22.86 38.44
C SER A 374 24.55 21.63 38.99
N ALA A 375 23.25 21.48 38.73
CA ALA A 375 22.46 20.32 39.11
C ALA A 375 22.97 19.00 38.48
N ILE A 376 23.53 19.07 37.27
CA ILE A 376 24.10 17.93 36.54
C ILE A 376 25.51 17.63 37.06
N GLN A 377 26.36 18.66 37.15
CA GLN A 377 27.73 18.51 37.67
C GLN A 377 27.76 17.99 39.13
N ASN A 378 26.78 18.38 39.95
CA ASN A 378 26.63 17.91 41.33
C ASN A 378 26.07 16.48 41.46
N ALA A 379 25.54 15.90 40.38
CA ALA A 379 24.98 14.53 40.38
C ALA A 379 25.97 13.46 39.89
N VAL A 380 27.15 13.84 39.41
CA VAL A 380 28.27 12.94 39.09
C VAL A 380 28.96 12.51 40.38
N GLN A 381 29.40 11.25 40.49
CA GLN A 381 30.13 10.76 41.66
C GLN A 381 31.46 11.51 41.85
N LYS A 382 31.78 11.86 43.10
CA LYS A 382 32.99 12.62 43.48
C LYS A 382 34.27 12.08 42.84
N GLN A 383 34.46 10.75 42.85
CA GLN A 383 35.61 10.05 42.27
C GLN A 383 35.91 10.40 40.80
N TYR A 384 34.90 10.81 40.02
CA TYR A 384 35.05 11.23 38.63
C TYR A 384 35.14 12.76 38.49
N ARG A 385 34.41 13.51 39.33
CA ARG A 385 34.40 14.98 39.33
C ARG A 385 35.72 15.59 39.85
N GLU A 386 36.31 14.97 40.87
CA GLU A 386 37.50 15.45 41.57
C GLU A 386 38.80 14.88 40.96
N SER A 387 38.71 14.02 39.94
CA SER A 387 39.87 13.49 39.19
C SER A 387 40.37 14.50 38.15
N PRO A 388 41.65 14.94 38.20
CA PRO A 388 42.14 16.02 37.33
C PRO A 388 42.06 15.66 35.84
N GLU A 389 42.41 14.42 35.47
CA GLU A 389 42.41 13.92 34.08
C GLU A 389 41.01 13.78 33.45
N LEU A 390 39.96 13.76 34.28
CA LEU A 390 38.57 13.55 33.84
C LEU A 390 37.65 14.75 34.10
N SER A 391 38.08 15.69 34.93
CA SER A 391 37.24 16.80 35.44
C SER A 391 36.57 17.64 34.33
N GLU A 392 37.26 17.91 33.22
CA GLU A 392 36.72 18.63 32.07
C GLU A 392 35.58 17.86 31.37
N GLU A 393 35.70 16.54 31.28
CA GLU A 393 34.76 15.65 30.59
C GLU A 393 33.37 15.64 31.25
N PHE A 394 33.34 15.79 32.57
CA PHE A 394 32.12 15.84 33.41
C PHE A 394 31.63 17.27 33.71
N SER A 395 32.45 18.30 33.50
CA SER A 395 32.09 19.70 33.78
C SER A 395 31.75 20.54 32.57
N GLN A 396 32.21 20.15 31.36
CA GLN A 396 31.98 20.91 30.14
C GLN A 396 31.37 20.05 29.03
N LEU A 397 30.26 20.53 28.48
CA LEU A 397 29.63 20.04 27.25
C LEU A 397 30.37 20.62 26.05
N ARG A 398 30.91 19.77 25.18
CA ARG A 398 31.52 20.23 23.93
C ARG A 398 30.47 20.36 22.85
N TYR A 399 30.44 21.47 22.14
CA TYR A 399 29.63 21.68 20.95
C TYR A 399 30.53 21.95 19.73
N THR A 400 30.25 21.27 18.61
CA THR A 400 30.90 21.47 17.31
C THR A 400 29.85 21.68 16.22
N ALA A 401 29.98 22.77 15.45
CA ALA A 401 29.17 23.01 14.26
C ALA A 401 29.82 22.36 13.03
N ALA A 402 29.24 21.27 12.53
CA ALA A 402 29.72 20.59 11.33
C ALA A 402 29.16 21.27 10.06
N THR A 403 29.94 22.21 9.52
CA THR A 403 29.69 22.91 8.24
C THR A 403 30.24 22.14 7.02
N CYS A 404 30.20 20.81 7.07
CA CYS A 404 30.72 19.90 6.04
C CYS A 404 29.82 18.66 5.85
N ASP A 405 30.08 17.90 4.78
CA ASP A 405 29.46 16.61 4.51
C ASP A 405 30.06 15.49 5.42
N PRO A 406 29.29 14.45 5.80
CA PRO A 406 29.80 13.29 6.57
C PRO A 406 31.15 12.72 6.10
N ASP A 407 31.40 12.62 4.79
CA ASP A 407 32.62 12.01 4.26
C ASP A 407 33.86 12.94 4.40
N GLU A 408 33.60 14.24 4.65
CA GLU A 408 34.56 15.33 4.81
C GLU A 408 34.87 15.61 6.30
N PHE A 409 34.19 14.94 7.24
CA PHE A 409 34.42 15.06 8.69
C PHE A 409 35.67 14.28 9.12
N VAL A 410 36.85 14.90 8.96
CA VAL A 410 38.16 14.29 9.25
C VAL A 410 39.12 15.29 9.92
N MET A 411 40.12 14.80 10.67
CA MET A 411 41.12 15.65 11.35
C MET A 411 41.90 16.58 10.40
N ARG A 412 42.10 16.18 9.13
CA ARG A 412 42.71 17.06 8.12
C ARG A 412 41.91 18.35 7.92
N ASN A 413 40.60 18.27 8.06
CA ASN A 413 39.64 19.35 7.91
C ASN A 413 39.27 20.02 9.25
N GLY A 414 40.05 19.81 10.32
CA GLY A 414 39.88 20.48 11.61
C GLY A 414 38.81 19.86 12.53
N TYR A 415 38.12 18.81 12.10
CA TYR A 415 37.14 18.11 12.91
C TYR A 415 37.78 16.99 13.73
N ASN A 416 37.51 16.95 15.04
CA ASN A 416 37.97 15.89 15.93
C ASN A 416 36.98 15.68 17.09
N LEU A 417 36.91 14.46 17.63
CA LEU A 417 35.99 14.00 18.68
C LEU A 417 36.71 13.82 20.01
N ARG A 418 36.02 14.06 21.13
CA ARG A 418 36.62 14.04 22.48
C ARG A 418 37.25 12.67 22.85
N PRO A 419 36.66 11.49 22.57
CA PRO A 419 37.31 10.20 22.88
C PRO A 419 38.62 9.98 22.08
N ALA A 420 38.69 10.49 20.86
CA ALA A 420 39.89 10.44 20.03
C ALA A 420 40.96 11.45 20.49
N MET A 421 40.56 12.64 20.98
CA MET A 421 41.47 13.58 21.66
C MET A 421 42.08 12.97 22.92
N SER A 422 41.27 12.24 23.71
CA SER A 422 41.72 11.50 24.89
C SER A 422 42.49 10.20 24.56
N ASN A 423 42.80 9.94 23.28
CA ASN A 423 43.54 8.78 22.79
C ASN A 423 42.97 7.41 23.26
N ARG A 424 41.64 7.32 23.45
CA ARG A 424 40.96 6.11 23.94
C ARG A 424 40.63 5.15 22.78
N HIS A 425 41.02 3.88 22.91
CA HIS A 425 40.59 2.84 21.97
C HIS A 425 39.10 2.53 22.13
N THR A 426 38.30 2.81 21.12
CA THR A 426 36.88 2.40 21.09
C THR A 426 36.78 0.95 20.64
N GLU A 427 36.32 0.07 21.51
CA GLU A 427 35.99 -1.32 21.13
C GLU A 427 34.58 -1.39 20.53
N LEU A 428 33.62 -0.78 21.22
CA LEU A 428 32.20 -0.91 20.96
C LEU A 428 31.55 0.46 20.79
N MET A 429 31.11 0.75 19.56
CA MET A 429 30.28 1.92 19.27
C MET A 429 28.80 1.50 19.24
N ILE A 430 27.95 2.17 20.02
CA ILE A 430 26.51 1.89 20.09
C ILE A 430 25.78 3.07 19.46
N ALA A 431 25.34 2.92 18.22
CA ALA A 431 24.66 3.96 17.46
C ALA A 431 23.13 3.81 17.55
N ILE A 432 22.47 4.87 18.03
CA ILE A 432 21.03 4.98 18.20
C ILE A 432 20.49 5.97 17.14
N THR A 433 19.73 5.47 16.16
CA THR A 433 19.04 6.32 15.18
C THR A 433 17.68 6.77 15.70
N CYS A 434 17.46 8.08 15.70
CA CYS A 434 16.20 8.72 16.07
C CYS A 434 15.73 9.64 14.92
N ARG A 435 14.41 9.80 14.78
CA ARG A 435 13.79 10.63 13.76
C ARG A 435 12.59 11.42 14.29
N SER A 436 11.61 10.74 14.88
CA SER A 436 10.38 11.36 15.39
C SER A 436 9.76 10.58 16.55
N GLU A 437 10.58 9.76 17.20
CA GLU A 437 10.25 8.99 18.39
C GLU A 437 10.09 9.93 19.58
N ASN A 438 9.14 9.62 20.46
CA ASN A 438 8.85 10.47 21.62
C ASN A 438 9.86 10.26 22.77
N LYS A 439 9.81 11.17 23.75
CA LYS A 439 10.65 11.11 24.95
C LYS A 439 10.66 9.76 25.67
N VAL A 440 9.53 9.04 25.68
CA VAL A 440 9.38 7.73 26.33
C VAL A 440 10.14 6.64 25.58
N LEU A 441 10.03 6.58 24.25
CA LEU A 441 10.73 5.61 23.41
C LEU A 441 12.25 5.85 23.43
N THR A 442 12.67 7.11 23.32
CA THR A 442 14.09 7.49 23.37
C THR A 442 14.70 7.20 24.74
N ALA A 443 14.03 7.58 25.84
CA ALA A 443 14.48 7.25 27.20
C ALA A 443 14.55 5.74 27.43
N ARG A 444 13.57 4.97 26.93
CA ARG A 444 13.56 3.50 27.04
C ARG A 444 14.76 2.84 26.37
N THR A 445 15.15 3.28 25.17
CA THR A 445 16.35 2.81 24.48
C THR A 445 17.62 3.21 25.23
N LEU A 446 17.76 4.50 25.56
CA LEU A 446 18.96 5.03 26.21
C LEU A 446 19.19 4.40 27.59
N HIS A 447 18.16 4.26 28.41
CA HIS A 447 18.23 3.61 29.71
C HIS A 447 18.63 2.13 29.61
N GLY A 448 18.06 1.38 28.65
CA GLY A 448 18.44 -0.01 28.40
C GLY A 448 19.91 -0.17 27.97
N VAL A 449 20.42 0.76 27.14
CA VAL A 449 21.83 0.82 26.75
C VAL A 449 22.72 1.09 27.98
N MET A 450 22.38 2.08 28.80
CA MET A 450 23.15 2.41 30.01
C MET A 450 23.15 1.27 31.05
N GLN A 451 22.04 0.54 31.19
CA GLN A 451 21.97 -0.69 32.00
C GLN A 451 22.93 -1.77 31.47
N ASN A 452 22.97 -2.00 30.15
CA ASN A 452 23.90 -2.96 29.55
C ASN A 452 25.37 -2.56 29.77
N ILE A 453 25.70 -1.27 29.69
CA ILE A 453 27.08 -0.78 29.94
C ILE A 453 27.46 -0.98 31.42
N ARG A 454 26.54 -0.75 32.37
CA ARG A 454 26.74 -1.11 33.78
C ARG A 454 27.01 -2.61 33.94
N ASP A 455 26.20 -3.45 33.31
CA ASP A 455 26.32 -4.90 33.45
C ASP A 455 27.68 -5.41 32.88
N ILE A 456 28.19 -4.81 31.79
CA ILE A 456 29.56 -5.03 31.28
C ILE A 456 30.62 -4.54 32.27
N ASN A 457 30.48 -3.34 32.82
CA ASN A 457 31.44 -2.76 33.77
C ASN A 457 31.48 -3.52 35.12
N ASN A 458 30.45 -4.29 35.45
CA ASN A 458 30.38 -5.13 36.65
C ASN A 458 31.01 -6.54 36.47
N LEU A 459 31.61 -6.86 35.31
CA LEU A 459 32.21 -8.17 35.01
C LEU A 459 33.52 -8.42 35.79
N ARG A 460 33.39 -8.96 37.01
CA ARG A 460 34.51 -9.31 37.92
C ARG A 460 35.53 -10.33 37.39
N LYS A 461 35.26 -11.04 36.29
CA LYS A 461 36.13 -12.07 35.68
C LYS A 461 36.41 -11.82 34.20
N SER A 462 36.48 -10.56 33.77
CA SER A 462 36.82 -10.21 32.39
C SER A 462 38.30 -9.84 32.25
N GLU A 463 39.07 -10.64 31.52
CA GLU A 463 40.45 -10.34 31.13
C GLU A 463 40.55 -9.11 30.20
N PHE A 464 39.58 -8.91 29.31
CA PHE A 464 39.63 -7.85 28.29
C PHE A 464 39.10 -6.48 28.77
N TRP A 465 37.88 -6.42 29.30
CA TRP A 465 37.20 -5.14 29.60
C TRP A 465 37.90 -4.31 30.68
N ASN A 466 38.61 -4.95 31.62
CA ASN A 466 39.33 -4.29 32.71
C ASN A 466 40.82 -4.00 32.37
N GLN A 467 41.30 -4.42 31.20
CA GLN A 467 42.70 -4.25 30.79
C GLN A 467 42.92 -2.84 30.21
N GLY A 468 43.84 -2.08 30.82
CA GLY A 468 44.24 -0.76 30.32
C GLY A 468 43.26 0.38 30.63
N GLY A 469 42.28 0.16 31.52
CA GLY A 469 41.30 1.16 31.93
C GLY A 469 39.96 0.53 32.34
N PRO A 470 39.03 1.33 32.90
CA PRO A 470 37.67 0.86 33.19
C PRO A 470 36.88 0.61 31.89
N ALA A 471 36.02 -0.40 31.90
CA ALA A 471 35.32 -0.91 30.71
C ALA A 471 34.58 0.17 29.92
N TRP A 472 33.97 1.15 30.60
CA TRP A 472 33.19 2.21 29.98
C TRP A 472 34.00 3.13 29.03
N GLN A 473 35.31 3.29 29.25
CA GLN A 473 36.15 4.11 28.36
C GLN A 473 36.31 3.50 26.96
N LYS A 474 36.12 2.18 26.83
CA LYS A 474 36.14 1.45 25.56
C LYS A 474 34.81 1.48 24.80
N ILE A 475 33.77 2.11 25.38
CA ILE A 475 32.40 2.12 24.84
C ILE A 475 31.98 3.56 24.57
N VAL A 476 31.48 3.83 23.35
CA VAL A 476 30.96 5.14 22.95
C VAL A 476 29.52 4.99 22.46
N VAL A 477 28.59 5.76 23.02
CA VAL A 477 27.19 5.81 22.59
C VAL A 477 26.99 7.02 21.69
N CYS A 478 26.47 6.81 20.49
CA CYS A 478 26.20 7.87 19.53
C CYS A 478 24.70 7.95 19.24
N LEU A 479 24.07 9.10 19.45
CA LEU A 479 22.67 9.35 19.12
C LEU A 479 22.61 10.24 17.86
N VAL A 480 21.95 9.79 16.81
CA VAL A 480 21.83 10.57 15.55
C VAL A 480 20.37 10.86 15.24
N PHE A 481 20.02 12.14 15.25
CA PHE A 481 18.66 12.65 15.04
C PHE A 481 18.50 13.18 13.60
N ASP A 482 17.59 12.58 12.84
CA ASP A 482 17.36 12.86 11.41
C ASP A 482 16.52 14.13 11.13
N GLY A 483 17.02 15.27 11.62
CA GLY A 483 16.48 16.62 11.36
C GLY A 483 15.84 17.26 12.58
N ILE A 484 16.27 18.48 12.91
CA ILE A 484 15.78 19.23 14.09
C ILE A 484 14.25 19.47 14.06
N ASP A 485 13.66 19.71 12.89
CA ASP A 485 12.22 19.93 12.70
C ASP A 485 11.35 18.68 13.03
N PHE A 486 11.93 17.48 12.93
CA PHE A 486 11.23 16.21 13.18
C PHE A 486 11.40 15.71 14.62
N CYS A 487 12.37 16.26 15.35
CA CYS A 487 12.63 15.91 16.74
C CYS A 487 11.51 16.39 17.67
N ASP A 488 10.97 15.48 18.49
CA ASP A 488 10.12 15.87 19.62
C ASP A 488 10.90 16.79 20.57
N LYS A 489 10.39 18.01 20.79
CA LYS A 489 11.03 19.00 21.68
C LYS A 489 11.21 18.46 23.09
N ASN A 490 10.25 17.69 23.58
CA ASN A 490 10.35 17.06 24.91
C ASN A 490 11.47 16.01 24.98
N THR A 491 11.91 15.45 23.84
CA THR A 491 13.07 14.55 23.78
C THR A 491 14.38 15.34 23.90
N LEU A 492 14.47 16.55 23.33
CA LEU A 492 15.60 17.46 23.58
C LEU A 492 15.65 17.88 25.06
N ASP A 493 14.49 18.15 25.68
CA ASP A 493 14.41 18.51 27.10
C ASP A 493 14.89 17.34 28.01
N VAL A 494 14.61 16.08 27.66
CA VAL A 494 15.15 14.89 28.35
C VAL A 494 16.66 14.74 28.13
N LEU A 495 17.17 15.00 26.93
CA LEU A 495 18.62 14.99 26.66
C LEU A 495 19.36 16.12 27.40
N ALA A 496 18.72 17.29 27.58
CA ALA A 496 19.22 18.34 28.43
C ALA A 496 19.24 17.92 29.91
N THR A 497 18.19 17.26 30.39
CA THR A 497 18.10 16.73 31.76
C THR A 497 19.25 15.76 32.11
N ILE A 498 19.79 15.06 31.10
CA ILE A 498 20.92 14.13 31.23
C ILE A 498 22.29 14.81 30.97
N GLY A 499 22.31 16.04 30.44
CA GLY A 499 23.50 16.86 30.18
C GLY A 499 24.07 16.77 28.76
N ILE A 500 23.41 16.05 27.86
CA ILE A 500 23.90 15.77 26.49
C ILE A 500 23.53 16.91 25.52
N TYR A 501 22.53 17.73 25.86
CA TYR A 501 22.06 18.87 25.06
C TYR A 501 21.97 20.14 25.92
N GLN A 502 22.16 21.32 25.32
CA GLN A 502 22.00 22.61 25.99
C GLN A 502 21.39 23.63 25.02
N ASP A 503 20.29 24.25 25.45
CA ASP A 503 19.49 25.11 24.58
C ASP A 503 20.16 26.47 24.29
N GLY A 504 19.94 26.99 23.08
CA GLY A 504 20.54 28.24 22.60
C GLY A 504 22.01 28.18 22.16
N VAL A 505 22.70 27.04 22.31
CA VAL A 505 24.09 26.87 21.87
C VAL A 505 24.21 26.75 20.35
N MET A 506 23.24 26.12 19.68
CA MET A 506 23.27 25.85 18.23
C MET A 506 23.36 27.12 17.36
N LYS A 507 24.23 27.09 16.34
CA LYS A 507 24.45 28.18 15.37
C LYS A 507 24.09 27.72 13.96
N ARG A 508 23.21 28.43 13.26
CA ARG A 508 22.69 28.06 11.92
C ARG A 508 23.79 28.01 10.86
N SER A 509 24.71 28.96 10.91
CA SER A 509 25.79 29.11 9.96
C SER A 509 27.04 29.70 10.62
N VAL A 510 28.20 29.44 10.02
CA VAL A 510 29.51 29.99 10.41
C VAL A 510 30.19 30.52 9.15
N ASP A 511 30.49 31.82 9.11
CA ASP A 511 31.05 32.50 7.92
C ASP A 511 30.25 32.25 6.63
N GLY A 512 28.92 32.22 6.73
CA GLY A 512 28.02 31.97 5.59
C GLY A 512 27.97 30.52 5.09
N ARG A 513 28.70 29.58 5.72
CA ARG A 513 28.51 28.14 5.52
C ARG A 513 27.42 27.66 6.47
N GLU A 514 26.35 27.05 5.94
CA GLU A 514 25.30 26.45 6.78
C GLU A 514 25.82 25.23 7.55
N THR A 515 25.37 25.07 8.79
CA THR A 515 25.68 23.92 9.64
C THR A 515 24.84 22.73 9.17
N VAL A 516 25.49 21.64 8.75
CA VAL A 516 24.80 20.41 8.31
C VAL A 516 24.35 19.57 9.51
N ALA A 517 25.18 19.53 10.56
CA ALA A 517 24.86 18.91 11.83
C ALA A 517 25.48 19.62 13.03
N HIS A 518 24.75 19.63 14.14
CA HIS A 518 25.18 20.05 15.46
C HIS A 518 25.66 18.83 16.24
N ILE A 519 26.94 18.81 16.63
CA ILE A 519 27.53 17.70 17.37
C ILE A 519 27.77 18.15 18.81
N PHE A 520 27.29 17.37 19.76
CA PHE A 520 27.42 17.58 21.19
C PHE A 520 28.13 16.37 21.82
N GLU A 521 29.12 16.60 22.68
CA GLU A 521 29.86 15.53 23.37
C GLU A 521 29.89 15.78 24.88
N TYR A 522 29.44 14.80 25.66
CA TYR A 522 29.43 14.84 27.12
C TYR A 522 29.45 13.42 27.71
N THR A 523 30.02 13.25 28.90
CA THR A 523 30.05 11.95 29.59
C THR A 523 29.22 12.04 30.86
N THR A 524 28.21 11.18 30.97
CA THR A 524 27.14 11.31 31.98
C THR A 524 26.92 10.02 32.76
N GLN A 525 26.49 10.15 34.02
CA GLN A 525 25.97 9.07 34.86
C GLN A 525 24.43 9.15 35.05
N LEU A 526 23.80 10.21 34.54
CA LEU A 526 22.35 10.42 34.66
C LEU A 526 21.60 9.58 33.65
N SER A 527 20.42 9.08 34.03
CA SER A 527 19.55 8.34 33.11
C SER A 527 18.09 8.56 33.47
N VAL A 528 17.22 8.68 32.47
CA VAL A 528 15.77 8.85 32.66
C VAL A 528 15.07 7.54 32.32
N THR A 529 14.21 7.05 33.22
CA THR A 529 13.44 5.82 33.01
C THR A 529 12.34 6.02 31.95
N PRO A 530 11.75 4.95 31.38
CA PRO A 530 10.56 5.08 30.53
C PRO A 530 9.41 5.84 31.22
N ASN A 531 9.30 5.70 32.55
CA ASN A 531 8.31 6.38 33.38
C ASN A 531 8.62 7.87 33.63
N GLN A 532 9.70 8.40 33.04
CA GLN A 532 10.20 9.78 33.21
C GLN A 532 10.80 10.08 34.60
N GLU A 533 11.25 9.05 35.32
CA GLU A 533 11.96 9.21 36.61
C GLU A 533 13.46 9.42 36.37
N LEU A 534 14.09 10.34 37.10
CA LEU A 534 15.54 10.60 36.99
C LEU A 534 16.35 9.70 37.93
N VAL A 535 17.09 8.75 37.35
CA VAL A 535 18.07 7.91 38.03
C VAL A 535 19.37 8.71 38.20
N ARG A 536 19.88 8.73 39.43
CA ARG A 536 21.14 9.36 39.84
C ARG A 536 22.00 8.34 40.58
N PRO A 537 23.34 8.42 40.51
CA PRO A 537 24.20 7.54 41.27
C PRO A 537 24.17 7.89 42.76
N HIS A 538 24.06 6.88 43.63
CA HIS A 538 24.06 7.01 45.07
C HIS A 538 25.19 6.17 45.70
N GLY A 539 26.07 6.83 46.46
CA GLY A 539 27.24 6.17 47.08
C GLY A 539 28.13 5.45 46.08
N ASN A 540 28.72 4.33 46.53
CA ASN A 540 29.58 3.43 45.74
C ASN A 540 28.92 2.06 45.49
N GLU A 541 27.59 2.01 45.38
CA GLU A 541 26.88 0.76 45.05
C GLU A 541 27.15 0.29 43.61
N SER A 542 27.14 -1.03 43.38
CA SER A 542 27.25 -1.63 42.03
C SER A 542 25.95 -1.57 41.20
N THR A 543 24.87 -1.09 41.81
CA THR A 543 23.57 -0.78 41.17
C THR A 543 23.67 0.45 40.26
N ASN A 544 24.57 1.38 40.61
CA ASN A 544 24.80 2.66 39.95
C ASN A 544 25.18 2.51 38.48
N ILE A 545 24.81 3.52 37.69
CA ILE A 545 25.18 3.60 36.27
C ILE A 545 26.61 4.17 36.18
N PRO A 546 27.56 3.49 35.49
CA PRO A 546 28.90 4.03 35.28
C PRO A 546 28.85 5.26 34.35
N PRO A 547 29.93 6.03 34.24
CA PRO A 547 30.03 7.05 33.20
C PRO A 547 29.82 6.45 31.81
N VAL A 548 29.08 7.14 30.96
CA VAL A 548 28.85 6.76 29.56
C VAL A 548 29.21 7.92 28.64
N GLN A 549 30.14 7.68 27.71
CA GLN A 549 30.58 8.65 26.71
C GLN A 549 29.47 8.81 25.65
N MET A 550 28.86 9.99 25.57
CA MET A 550 27.74 10.29 24.66
C MET A 550 28.18 11.27 23.56
N ILE A 551 27.85 10.94 22.30
CA ILE A 551 27.96 11.83 21.14
C ILE A 551 26.56 12.02 20.55
N LEU A 552 25.97 13.21 20.66
CA LEU A 552 24.67 13.55 20.07
C LEU A 552 24.88 14.37 18.79
N CYS A 553 24.37 13.84 17.68
CA CYS A 553 24.40 14.47 16.36
C CYS A 553 22.98 14.88 15.95
N LEU A 554 22.67 16.16 16.07
CA LEU A 554 21.40 16.78 15.65
C LEU A 554 21.57 17.38 14.25
N LYS A 555 21.01 16.74 13.23
CA LYS A 555 21.09 17.25 11.85
C LYS A 555 20.20 18.49 11.65
N GLN A 556 20.65 19.43 10.82
CA GLN A 556 19.90 20.64 10.49
C GLN A 556 18.72 20.37 9.54
N GLU A 557 18.90 19.52 8.51
CA GLU A 557 17.83 19.02 7.64
C GLU A 557 17.58 17.51 7.89
N SER A 558 16.35 17.05 7.68
CA SER A 558 16.06 15.60 7.58
C SER A 558 16.55 15.05 6.25
N SER A 559 17.17 13.86 6.25
CA SER A 559 17.72 13.23 5.03
C SER A 559 17.65 11.70 5.03
N ASN A 560 16.82 11.13 5.90
CA ASN A 560 16.57 9.70 6.12
C ASN A 560 17.71 8.93 6.83
N LYS A 561 17.34 7.76 7.40
CA LYS A 561 18.19 6.84 8.18
C LYS A 561 19.53 6.51 7.50
N ILE A 562 19.56 6.30 6.18
CA ILE A 562 20.78 6.02 5.41
C ILE A 562 21.83 7.14 5.57
N ASN A 563 21.41 8.41 5.61
CA ASN A 563 22.33 9.52 5.83
C ASN A 563 22.77 9.62 7.31
N SER A 564 21.90 9.28 8.27
CA SER A 564 22.30 9.13 9.67
C SER A 564 23.35 8.02 9.85
N HIS A 565 23.22 6.90 9.13
CA HIS A 565 24.24 5.86 9.06
C HIS A 565 25.54 6.34 8.39
N ARG A 566 25.49 7.33 7.51
CA ARG A 566 26.68 7.93 6.89
C ARG A 566 27.46 8.79 7.89
N TRP A 567 26.78 9.55 8.75
CA TRP A 567 27.41 10.15 9.94
C TRP A 567 28.02 9.09 10.87
N ILE A 568 27.32 7.99 11.12
CA ILE A 568 27.84 6.90 11.97
C ILE A 568 29.11 6.27 11.38
N PHE A 569 29.10 5.83 10.13
CA PHE A 569 30.19 5.02 9.55
C PHE A 569 31.31 5.81 8.87
N ASN A 570 31.00 6.90 8.15
CA ASN A 570 31.99 7.65 7.36
C ASN A 570 32.59 8.84 8.11
N ALA A 571 31.86 9.43 9.07
CA ALA A 571 32.39 10.42 10.01
C ALA A 571 32.88 9.75 11.30
N PHE A 572 31.96 9.34 12.19
CA PHE A 572 32.32 9.01 13.58
C PHE A 572 33.12 7.71 13.73
N SER A 573 32.70 6.61 13.09
CA SER A 573 33.46 5.35 13.10
C SER A 573 34.81 5.50 12.41
N ARG A 574 34.93 6.39 11.41
CA ARG A 574 36.21 6.68 10.73
C ARG A 574 37.21 7.40 11.63
N MET A 575 36.70 8.16 12.61
CA MET A 575 37.50 8.87 13.62
C MET A 575 37.84 8.00 14.83
N LEU A 576 36.87 7.19 15.31
CA LEU A 576 37.02 6.35 16.50
C LEU A 576 37.63 4.97 16.21
N ASN A 577 37.60 4.54 14.94
CA ASN A 577 38.00 3.21 14.45
C ASN A 577 37.50 2.04 15.33
N PRO A 578 36.18 1.94 15.59
CA PRO A 578 35.62 0.89 16.45
C PRO A 578 35.73 -0.49 15.80
N GLU A 579 35.98 -1.52 16.60
CA GLU A 579 35.98 -2.91 16.10
C GLU A 579 34.54 -3.40 15.83
N VAL A 580 33.60 -3.10 16.72
CA VAL A 580 32.16 -3.42 16.58
C VAL A 580 31.29 -2.16 16.65
N VAL A 581 30.38 -2.01 15.69
CA VAL A 581 29.33 -0.98 15.68
C VAL A 581 27.96 -1.65 15.80
N VAL A 582 27.24 -1.38 16.88
CA VAL A 582 25.84 -1.80 17.09
C VAL A 582 24.91 -0.72 16.56
N LEU A 583 23.88 -1.10 15.82
CA LEU A 583 22.80 -0.24 15.36
C LEU A 583 21.50 -0.55 16.13
N LEU A 584 20.87 0.50 16.65
CA LEU A 584 19.58 0.47 17.35
C LEU A 584 18.68 1.57 16.81
N ASP A 585 17.45 1.24 16.41
CA ASP A 585 16.42 2.25 16.20
C ASP A 585 15.80 2.66 17.54
N ALA A 586 15.60 3.96 17.77
CA ALA A 586 14.97 4.50 18.97
C ALA A 586 13.59 3.86 19.22
N GLY A 587 13.28 3.58 20.49
CA GLY A 587 12.17 2.73 20.91
C GLY A 587 12.51 1.25 21.07
N THR A 588 13.60 0.76 20.46
CA THR A 588 14.18 -0.57 20.71
C THR A 588 14.96 -0.56 22.03
N LYS A 589 14.58 -1.40 22.98
CA LYS A 589 15.25 -1.52 24.29
C LYS A 589 16.09 -2.80 24.33
N PRO A 590 17.44 -2.72 24.41
CA PRO A 590 18.25 -3.90 24.66
C PRO A 590 17.95 -4.47 26.07
N CYS A 591 17.72 -5.77 26.16
CA CYS A 591 17.53 -6.47 27.43
C CYS A 591 18.86 -6.61 28.20
N LYS A 592 18.81 -7.08 29.45
CA LYS A 592 20.00 -7.33 30.27
C LYS A 592 21.04 -8.18 29.51
N GLU A 593 22.32 -7.81 29.61
CA GLU A 593 23.48 -8.51 28.98
C GLU A 593 23.41 -8.70 27.44
N SER A 594 22.42 -8.14 26.76
CA SER A 594 22.22 -8.34 25.31
C SER A 594 23.34 -7.74 24.44
N LEU A 595 23.87 -6.57 24.82
CA LEU A 595 24.98 -5.95 24.10
C LEU A 595 26.29 -6.71 24.31
N LEU A 596 26.49 -7.28 25.50
CA LEU A 596 27.61 -8.17 25.81
C LEU A 596 27.55 -9.44 24.96
N GLY A 597 26.36 -10.06 24.84
CA GLY A 597 26.16 -11.26 24.01
C GLY A 597 26.44 -11.03 22.52
N LEU A 598 26.10 -9.85 21.98
CA LEU A 598 26.48 -9.48 20.60
C LEU A 598 28.01 -9.33 20.47
N TRP A 599 28.65 -8.57 21.37
CA TRP A 599 30.10 -8.38 21.32
C TRP A 599 30.87 -9.71 21.46
N GLN A 600 30.42 -10.61 22.35
CA GLN A 600 31.00 -11.95 22.52
C GLN A 600 31.01 -12.77 21.21
N ALA A 601 29.99 -12.62 20.35
CA ALA A 601 29.98 -13.29 19.05
C ALA A 601 31.11 -12.80 18.13
N PHE A 602 31.38 -11.49 18.08
CA PHE A 602 32.51 -10.94 17.32
C PHE A 602 33.87 -11.21 17.96
N TYR A 603 33.95 -11.27 19.28
CA TYR A 603 35.18 -11.62 20.00
C TYR A 603 35.60 -13.06 19.72
N ASN A 604 34.64 -13.99 19.76
CA ASN A 604 34.87 -15.41 19.55
C ASN A 604 35.15 -15.76 18.07
N ASP A 605 34.51 -15.10 17.10
CA ASP A 605 34.71 -15.37 15.68
C ASP A 605 35.33 -14.18 14.92
N LYS A 606 36.52 -14.41 14.36
CA LYS A 606 37.32 -13.42 13.61
C LYS A 606 36.83 -13.16 12.18
N ASN A 607 36.01 -14.04 11.62
CA ASN A 607 35.39 -13.98 10.29
C ASN A 607 33.90 -13.58 10.34
N LEU A 608 33.32 -13.37 11.52
CA LEU A 608 31.99 -12.80 11.66
C LEU A 608 32.00 -11.32 11.22
N GLY A 609 31.26 -10.98 10.17
CA GLY A 609 31.18 -9.62 9.65
C GLY A 609 30.01 -8.81 10.21
N GLY A 610 28.93 -9.48 10.61
CA GLY A 610 27.73 -8.86 11.18
C GLY A 610 26.83 -9.87 11.90
N ALA A 611 25.98 -9.40 12.79
CA ALA A 611 25.10 -10.23 13.61
C ALA A 611 23.80 -9.50 13.96
N CYS A 612 22.74 -10.23 14.31
CA CYS A 612 21.53 -9.64 14.89
C CYS A 612 21.01 -10.42 16.10
N GLY A 613 20.35 -9.71 17.02
CA GLY A 613 19.70 -10.29 18.20
C GLY A 613 18.26 -10.73 17.96
N GLU A 614 17.69 -11.44 18.93
CA GLU A 614 16.27 -11.80 18.99
C GLU A 614 15.41 -10.56 19.32
N VAL A 615 14.60 -10.09 18.36
CA VAL A 615 13.71 -8.94 18.57
C VAL A 615 12.31 -9.43 18.97
N HIS A 616 11.90 -9.18 20.21
CA HIS A 616 10.59 -9.58 20.71
C HIS A 616 9.71 -8.37 21.07
N PRO A 617 8.38 -8.49 20.91
CA PRO A 617 7.46 -7.40 21.20
C PRO A 617 7.29 -7.19 22.71
N VAL A 618 7.10 -5.94 23.14
CA VAL A 618 6.70 -5.60 24.51
C VAL A 618 5.30 -6.17 24.79
N GLN A 619 5.24 -7.29 25.52
CA GLN A 619 3.98 -7.95 25.86
C GLN A 619 3.37 -7.35 27.14
N SER A 620 2.13 -6.87 27.03
CA SER A 620 1.28 -6.54 28.18
C SER A 620 0.04 -7.44 28.20
N LYS A 621 -0.59 -7.62 29.37
CA LYS A 621 -1.82 -8.43 29.50
C LYS A 621 -2.95 -7.95 28.57
N LYS A 622 -3.00 -6.64 28.27
CA LYS A 622 -3.96 -6.05 27.31
C LYS A 622 -3.57 -6.28 25.84
N SER A 623 -2.27 -6.41 25.54
CA SER A 623 -1.78 -6.68 24.17
C SER A 623 -2.20 -8.05 23.67
N ILE A 624 -2.12 -9.08 24.53
CA ILE A 624 -2.46 -10.48 24.19
C ILE A 624 -3.94 -10.63 23.81
N LEU A 625 -4.84 -9.86 24.46
CA LEU A 625 -6.28 -9.91 24.18
C LEU A 625 -6.69 -9.22 22.87
N ASN A 626 -5.82 -8.41 22.26
CA ASN A 626 -6.11 -7.74 21.00
C ASN A 626 -5.61 -8.60 19.82
N PRO A 627 -6.49 -9.16 18.96
CA PRO A 627 -6.08 -10.02 17.85
C PRO A 627 -5.08 -9.34 16.90
N PHE A 628 -5.17 -8.02 16.70
CA PHE A 628 -4.27 -7.28 15.82
C PHE A 628 -2.84 -7.17 16.38
N LEU A 629 -2.69 -7.08 17.71
CA LEU A 629 -1.39 -7.05 18.37
C LEU A 629 -0.83 -8.48 18.58
N ALA A 630 -1.72 -9.45 18.84
CA ALA A 630 -1.37 -10.86 18.93
C ALA A 630 -0.85 -11.41 17.58
N ALA A 631 -1.51 -11.12 16.46
CA ALA A 631 -1.07 -11.54 15.13
C ALA A 631 0.33 -10.98 14.78
N GLN A 632 0.58 -9.70 15.02
CA GLN A 632 1.90 -9.08 14.85
C GLN A 632 2.96 -9.69 15.80
N THR A 633 2.57 -10.01 17.03
CA THR A 633 3.43 -10.65 18.03
C THR A 633 3.88 -12.04 17.59
N PHE A 634 3.00 -12.81 16.96
CA PHE A 634 3.34 -14.12 16.41
C PHE A 634 4.24 -14.01 15.17
N ASP A 635 3.96 -13.11 14.21
CA ASP A 635 4.78 -12.89 13.00
C ASP A 635 6.27 -12.62 13.38
N LEU A 636 6.49 -11.75 14.37
CA LEU A 636 7.83 -11.43 14.89
C LEU A 636 8.52 -12.63 15.56
N LYS A 637 7.84 -13.32 16.49
CA LYS A 637 8.41 -14.52 17.13
C LYS A 637 8.70 -15.63 16.10
N GLN A 638 7.82 -15.80 15.12
CA GLN A 638 7.93 -16.85 14.12
C GLN A 638 9.13 -16.67 13.18
N SER A 639 9.46 -15.43 12.81
CA SER A 639 10.70 -15.12 12.08
C SER A 639 11.94 -15.44 12.91
N ASN A 640 11.96 -15.10 14.21
CA ASN A 640 13.08 -15.42 15.10
C ASN A 640 13.24 -16.92 15.41
N LEU A 641 12.16 -17.71 15.36
CA LEU A 641 12.19 -19.14 15.70
C LEU A 641 12.57 -20.06 14.53
N LEU A 642 12.15 -19.73 13.30
CA LEU A 642 12.47 -20.55 12.12
C LEU A 642 13.40 -19.84 11.13
N GLU A 643 13.11 -18.58 10.78
CA GLU A 643 13.81 -17.93 9.67
C GLU A 643 15.23 -17.50 10.05
N LYS A 644 15.40 -16.78 11.18
CA LYS A 644 16.73 -16.31 11.61
C LYS A 644 17.71 -17.45 11.93
N PRO A 645 17.33 -18.55 12.61
CA PRO A 645 18.24 -19.68 12.84
C PRO A 645 18.60 -20.41 11.54
N LEU A 646 17.64 -20.61 10.63
CA LEU A 646 17.90 -21.24 9.32
C LEU A 646 18.85 -20.39 8.46
N GLU A 647 18.59 -19.09 8.37
CA GLU A 647 19.49 -18.13 7.71
C GLU A 647 20.90 -18.13 8.32
N SER A 648 20.99 -18.27 9.66
CA SER A 648 22.26 -18.31 10.40
C SER A 648 23.07 -19.58 10.16
N ILE A 649 22.41 -20.73 9.96
CA ILE A 649 23.09 -22.00 9.59
C ILE A 649 23.72 -21.90 8.20
N PHE A 650 23.07 -21.17 7.28
CA PHE A 650 23.61 -20.91 5.94
C PHE A 650 24.63 -19.74 5.90
N GLY A 651 24.83 -19.03 7.01
CA GLY A 651 25.85 -17.99 7.16
C GLY A 651 25.55 -16.65 6.48
N HIS A 652 24.32 -16.44 5.98
CA HIS A 652 23.83 -15.15 5.50
C HIS A 652 22.46 -14.85 6.14
N VAL A 653 22.44 -13.87 7.05
CA VAL A 653 21.24 -13.45 7.79
C VAL A 653 20.74 -12.11 7.26
N SER A 654 19.45 -12.00 6.96
CA SER A 654 18.80 -10.72 6.69
C SER A 654 18.71 -9.94 8.01
N LEU A 655 19.64 -9.02 8.22
CA LEU A 655 19.75 -8.17 9.40
C LEU A 655 18.57 -7.17 9.50
N GLY A 656 18.51 -6.41 10.60
CA GLY A 656 17.43 -5.47 10.90
C GLY A 656 17.68 -4.63 12.17
N ALA A 657 16.60 -4.06 12.73
CA ALA A 657 16.59 -3.00 13.75
C ALA A 657 17.35 -3.24 15.08
N PHE A 658 17.80 -4.47 15.35
CA PHE A 658 18.80 -4.76 16.38
C PHE A 658 19.92 -5.61 15.77
N SER A 659 20.91 -4.92 15.20
CA SER A 659 22.03 -5.53 14.48
C SER A 659 23.36 -4.92 14.89
N ALA A 660 24.44 -5.62 14.58
CA ALA A 660 25.80 -5.19 14.83
C ALA A 660 26.70 -5.58 13.65
N TYR A 661 27.71 -4.77 13.40
CA TYR A 661 28.61 -4.90 12.26
C TYR A 661 30.06 -4.71 12.71
N ARG A 662 30.97 -5.53 12.18
CA ARG A 662 32.41 -5.35 12.34
C ARG A 662 32.88 -4.28 11.36
N TYR A 663 33.46 -3.17 11.83
CA TYR A 663 33.71 -2.00 10.97
C TYR A 663 34.60 -2.32 9.76
N ARG A 664 35.68 -3.08 9.98
CA ARG A 664 36.57 -3.60 8.92
C ARG A 664 35.89 -4.54 7.91
N ALA A 665 34.76 -5.16 8.26
CA ALA A 665 33.98 -6.00 7.34
C ALA A 665 33.13 -5.15 6.38
N ILE A 666 32.45 -4.11 6.88
CA ILE A 666 31.58 -3.24 6.06
C ILE A 666 32.33 -2.22 5.19
N MET A 667 33.54 -1.77 5.58
CA MET A 667 34.30 -0.76 4.83
C MET A 667 34.55 -1.10 3.34
N GLY A 668 34.46 -0.08 2.48
CA GLY A 668 34.55 -0.19 1.02
C GLY A 668 33.19 -0.46 0.36
N ARG A 669 33.18 -1.28 -0.70
CA ARG A 669 32.01 -1.60 -1.53
C ARG A 669 30.67 -1.83 -0.78
N PRO A 670 30.60 -2.54 0.36
CA PRO A 670 29.32 -2.72 1.06
C PRO A 670 28.71 -1.39 1.53
N LEU A 671 29.51 -0.50 2.14
CA LEU A 671 29.06 0.85 2.50
C LEU A 671 28.81 1.75 1.28
N GLU A 672 29.64 1.68 0.24
CA GLU A 672 29.41 2.44 -1.01
C GLU A 672 28.06 2.09 -1.66
N GLN A 673 27.75 0.79 -1.73
CA GLN A 673 26.49 0.31 -2.31
C GLN A 673 25.29 0.56 -1.41
N TYR A 674 25.49 0.65 -0.09
CA TYR A 674 24.49 1.09 0.88
C TYR A 674 24.17 2.60 0.76
N PHE A 675 25.20 3.46 0.75
CA PHE A 675 25.04 4.92 0.66
C PHE A 675 24.59 5.43 -0.72
N ASN A 676 24.57 4.58 -1.74
CA ASN A 676 23.86 4.86 -3.01
C ASN A 676 22.35 5.20 -2.82
N GLY A 677 21.77 4.91 -1.64
CA GLY A 677 20.43 5.34 -1.24
C GLY A 677 20.30 6.74 -0.62
N ASP A 678 21.40 7.45 -0.36
CA ASP A 678 21.41 8.76 0.32
C ASP A 678 20.95 9.90 -0.62
N LEU A 679 19.95 10.69 -0.18
CA LEU A 679 19.41 11.86 -0.89
C LEU A 679 20.35 13.08 -0.91
N THR A 680 21.33 13.15 0.00
CA THR A 680 22.37 14.18 -0.03
C THR A 680 23.43 13.83 -1.06
N LEU A 681 23.79 12.54 -1.13
CA LEU A 681 24.68 11.99 -2.16
C LEU A 681 24.04 12.06 -3.55
N SER A 682 22.71 11.96 -3.66
CA SER A 682 22.02 12.08 -4.95
C SER A 682 22.18 13.46 -5.58
N LYS A 683 22.07 14.54 -4.79
CA LYS A 683 22.33 15.92 -5.21
C LYS A 683 23.76 16.07 -5.77
N LYS A 684 24.77 15.46 -5.12
CA LYS A 684 26.17 15.45 -5.58
C LYS A 684 26.41 14.59 -6.84
N LEU A 685 25.75 13.43 -6.97
CA LEU A 685 25.94 12.48 -8.09
C LEU A 685 25.04 12.74 -9.32
N GLY A 686 24.06 13.64 -9.21
CA GLY A 686 23.16 14.02 -10.30
C GLY A 686 22.46 12.81 -10.93
N LYS A 687 22.61 12.61 -12.24
CA LYS A 687 22.02 11.48 -12.98
C LYS A 687 22.48 10.09 -12.51
N LYS A 688 23.60 9.98 -11.79
CA LYS A 688 24.06 8.72 -11.16
C LYS A 688 23.52 8.53 -9.74
N GLY A 689 23.02 9.60 -9.11
CA GLY A 689 22.46 9.60 -7.77
C GLY A 689 21.05 9.01 -7.69
N PHE A 690 20.54 8.82 -6.47
CA PHE A 690 19.21 8.24 -6.18
C PHE A 690 18.14 8.71 -7.16
N ASP A 691 18.03 10.02 -7.39
CA ASP A 691 16.95 10.59 -8.18
C ASP A 691 16.91 10.17 -9.65
N GLY A 692 18.08 9.94 -10.26
CA GLY A 692 18.22 9.36 -11.59
C GLY A 692 18.07 7.83 -11.66
N MET A 693 18.01 7.14 -10.52
CA MET A 693 17.88 5.68 -10.49
C MET A 693 16.46 5.21 -10.86
N PRO A 694 16.32 4.04 -11.52
CA PRO A 694 15.01 3.45 -11.78
C PRO A 694 14.28 3.13 -10.48
N ILE A 695 12.94 3.25 -10.50
CA ILE A 695 12.04 3.06 -9.36
C ILE A 695 12.24 1.73 -8.60
N PHE A 696 12.71 0.69 -9.29
CA PHE A 696 13.10 -0.58 -8.66
C PHE A 696 14.30 -0.43 -7.73
N LYS A 697 15.39 0.19 -8.21
CA LYS A 697 16.59 0.46 -7.41
C LYS A 697 16.31 1.48 -6.30
N LYS A 698 15.36 2.41 -6.48
CA LYS A 698 14.86 3.27 -5.39
C LYS A 698 14.17 2.47 -4.28
N ASN A 699 13.26 1.55 -4.62
CA ASN A 699 12.56 0.71 -3.64
C ASN A 699 13.51 -0.24 -2.87
N MET A 700 14.62 -0.66 -3.48
CA MET A 700 15.67 -1.46 -2.84
C MET A 700 16.13 -0.86 -1.50
N PHE A 701 16.30 0.46 -1.45
CA PHE A 701 16.74 1.21 -0.26
C PHE A 701 15.65 1.41 0.81
N LEU A 702 14.45 0.83 0.65
CA LEU A 702 13.44 0.73 1.73
C LEU A 702 13.67 -0.48 2.66
N ALA A 703 14.59 -1.38 2.30
CA ALA A 703 15.07 -2.47 3.15
C ALA A 703 16.61 -2.43 3.18
N ASP A 704 17.13 -1.29 3.64
CA ASP A 704 18.54 -0.89 3.65
C ASP A 704 19.47 -1.93 4.30
N ASP A 705 19.15 -2.40 5.51
CA ASP A 705 19.91 -3.44 6.22
C ASP A 705 20.13 -4.73 5.40
N ARG A 706 19.18 -5.07 4.51
CA ARG A 706 19.24 -6.32 3.72
C ARG A 706 20.20 -6.27 2.54
N ILE A 707 20.44 -5.06 2.00
CA ILE A 707 21.47 -4.86 0.97
C ILE A 707 22.84 -5.06 1.62
N LEU A 708 23.04 -4.47 2.81
CA LEU A 708 24.31 -4.50 3.52
C LEU A 708 24.70 -5.93 3.93
N SER A 709 23.75 -6.74 4.39
CA SER A 709 23.99 -8.17 4.67
C SER A 709 24.44 -8.96 3.43
N PHE A 710 23.83 -8.73 2.27
CA PHE A 710 24.22 -9.40 1.03
C PHE A 710 25.59 -8.95 0.51
N GLU A 711 25.85 -7.63 0.46
CA GLU A 711 27.14 -7.10 0.00
C GLU A 711 28.31 -7.51 0.88
N LEU A 712 28.08 -7.69 2.18
CA LEU A 712 29.10 -8.13 3.15
C LEU A 712 29.54 -9.58 2.89
N VAL A 713 28.60 -10.50 2.66
CA VAL A 713 28.91 -11.91 2.32
C VAL A 713 29.44 -12.04 0.89
N ALA A 714 28.99 -11.17 -0.03
CA ALA A 714 29.51 -11.08 -1.40
C ALA A 714 30.79 -10.21 -1.55
N LYS A 715 31.49 -9.90 -0.45
CA LYS A 715 32.70 -9.06 -0.47
C LYS A 715 33.89 -9.84 -1.05
N ALA A 716 34.31 -9.47 -2.26
CA ALA A 716 35.35 -10.18 -3.01
C ALA A 716 36.67 -10.33 -2.22
N GLY A 717 37.27 -11.52 -2.27
CA GLY A 717 38.52 -11.86 -1.55
C GLY A 717 38.37 -12.07 -0.03
N PHE A 718 37.22 -11.76 0.57
CA PHE A 718 36.95 -11.98 2.00
C PHE A 718 35.97 -13.14 2.22
N LYS A 719 35.96 -13.68 3.45
CA LYS A 719 35.10 -14.79 3.89
C LYS A 719 34.26 -14.40 5.11
N TRP A 720 33.63 -13.22 5.02
CA TRP A 720 32.73 -12.70 6.04
C TRP A 720 31.40 -13.44 6.02
N HIS A 721 30.95 -13.92 7.17
CA HIS A 721 29.62 -14.51 7.33
C HIS A 721 28.79 -13.71 8.35
N LEU A 722 27.52 -14.08 8.49
CA LEU A 722 26.52 -13.46 9.36
C LEU A 722 25.89 -14.49 10.29
N THR A 723 25.54 -14.08 11.52
CA THR A 723 24.98 -14.99 12.54
C THR A 723 23.82 -14.39 13.34
N PHE A 724 22.96 -15.26 13.89
CA PHE A 724 21.84 -14.90 14.77
C PHE A 724 22.17 -15.24 16.24
N VAL A 725 22.13 -14.24 17.12
CA VAL A 725 22.59 -14.37 18.52
C VAL A 725 21.39 -14.43 19.47
N LYS A 726 20.85 -15.64 19.71
CA LYS A 726 19.71 -15.90 20.65
C LYS A 726 19.93 -15.35 22.07
N GLY A 727 21.18 -15.26 22.52
CA GLY A 727 21.53 -14.67 23.82
C GLY A 727 21.35 -13.15 23.89
N SER A 728 21.31 -12.46 22.75
CA SER A 728 21.06 -11.03 22.67
C SER A 728 19.59 -10.77 22.34
N LYS A 729 18.90 -9.99 23.18
CA LYS A 729 17.47 -9.74 23.04
C LYS A 729 17.13 -8.24 23.06
N GLY A 730 16.20 -7.83 22.21
CA GLY A 730 15.69 -6.46 22.13
C GLY A 730 14.17 -6.40 22.19
N GLU A 731 13.63 -5.56 23.06
CA GLU A 731 12.21 -5.28 23.23
C GLU A 731 11.76 -4.14 22.28
N VAL A 732 10.74 -4.37 21.45
CA VAL A 732 10.19 -3.39 20.48
C VAL A 732 8.68 -3.22 20.66
N GLU A 733 8.16 -2.02 20.38
CA GLU A 733 6.72 -1.71 20.52
C GLU A 733 5.92 -1.99 19.24
N VAL A 734 4.86 -2.78 19.36
CA VAL A 734 3.98 -3.20 18.26
C VAL A 734 3.03 -2.07 17.89
N GLN A 735 2.75 -1.91 16.58
CA GLN A 735 1.95 -0.81 16.08
C GLN A 735 0.46 -1.01 16.38
N SER A 736 -0.13 -0.01 17.04
CA SER A 736 -1.56 0.02 17.41
C SER A 736 -2.43 0.75 16.38
N ASP A 737 -1.92 1.79 15.70
CA ASP A 737 -2.63 2.37 14.55
C ASP A 737 -2.48 1.47 13.31
N PHE A 738 -3.65 1.12 12.78
CA PHE A 738 -3.83 0.33 11.57
C PHE A 738 -3.33 1.05 10.30
N ALA A 739 -3.53 2.36 10.19
CA ALA A 739 -3.12 3.11 8.99
C ALA A 739 -1.59 3.28 8.93
N GLU A 740 -0.94 3.52 10.06
CA GLU A 740 0.52 3.49 10.19
C GLU A 740 1.09 2.08 9.94
N PHE A 741 0.47 1.02 10.47
CA PHE A 741 0.87 -0.37 10.24
C PHE A 741 0.87 -0.76 8.76
N ILE A 742 -0.20 -0.46 8.01
CA ILE A 742 -0.23 -0.69 6.55
C ILE A 742 0.91 0.07 5.85
N THR A 743 1.17 1.31 6.26
CA THR A 743 2.21 2.16 5.65
C THR A 743 3.63 1.63 5.92
N LYS A 744 3.88 1.13 7.13
CA LYS A 744 5.15 0.46 7.50
C LYS A 744 5.31 -0.89 6.78
N ARG A 745 4.25 -1.70 6.67
CA ARG A 745 4.31 -2.98 5.91
C ARG A 745 4.44 -2.78 4.40
N LYS A 746 3.92 -1.69 3.79
CA LYS A 746 4.22 -1.29 2.39
C LYS A 746 5.73 -1.21 2.18
N GLN A 747 6.43 -0.45 3.02
CA GLN A 747 7.87 -0.21 2.91
C GLN A 747 8.65 -1.53 3.05
N TRP A 748 8.33 -2.32 4.08
CA TRP A 748 8.98 -3.61 4.34
C TRP A 748 8.78 -4.63 3.20
N LEU A 749 7.56 -4.74 2.65
CA LEU A 749 7.28 -5.65 1.54
C LEU A 749 7.97 -5.21 0.24
N ASN A 750 7.86 -3.93 -0.12
CA ASN A 750 8.46 -3.43 -1.37
C ASN A 750 9.99 -3.46 -1.32
N GLY A 751 10.58 -3.09 -0.18
CA GLY A 751 12.01 -3.21 0.07
C GLY A 751 12.48 -4.67 0.08
N SER A 752 11.76 -5.58 0.75
CA SER A 752 12.07 -7.02 0.75
C SER A 752 12.06 -7.62 -0.66
N LEU A 753 11.07 -7.28 -1.47
CA LEU A 753 10.97 -7.78 -2.85
C LEU A 753 12.13 -7.25 -3.71
N ALA A 754 12.44 -5.95 -3.58
CA ALA A 754 13.52 -5.32 -4.32
C ALA A 754 14.92 -5.86 -3.91
N ALA A 755 15.16 -6.06 -2.60
CA ALA A 755 16.40 -6.63 -2.09
C ALA A 755 16.58 -8.11 -2.48
N ASN A 756 15.52 -8.92 -2.43
CA ASN A 756 15.59 -10.33 -2.82
C ASN A 756 15.93 -10.48 -4.32
N LEU A 757 15.28 -9.73 -5.20
CA LEU A 757 15.62 -9.77 -6.64
C LEU A 757 17.02 -9.24 -6.92
N TYR A 758 17.47 -8.22 -6.18
CA TYR A 758 18.84 -7.72 -6.27
C TYR A 758 19.86 -8.82 -5.92
N ALA A 759 19.63 -9.55 -4.83
CA ALA A 759 20.46 -10.69 -4.42
C ALA A 759 20.45 -11.82 -5.47
N PHE A 760 19.30 -12.18 -6.04
CA PHE A 760 19.21 -13.19 -7.11
C PHE A 760 20.02 -12.79 -8.35
N ILE A 761 19.83 -11.55 -8.85
CA ILE A 761 20.55 -11.04 -10.04
C ILE A 761 22.06 -10.99 -9.80
N HIS A 762 22.50 -10.69 -8.59
CA HIS A 762 23.92 -10.50 -8.26
C HIS A 762 24.59 -11.70 -7.59
N PHE A 763 23.89 -12.82 -7.43
CA PHE A 763 24.37 -14.02 -6.70
C PHE A 763 25.73 -14.51 -7.23
N GLY A 764 25.98 -14.37 -8.53
CA GLY A 764 27.27 -14.71 -9.18
C GLY A 764 28.50 -14.05 -8.56
N ARG A 765 28.35 -12.96 -7.79
CA ARG A 765 29.47 -12.34 -7.05
C ARG A 765 29.95 -13.15 -5.85
N LEU A 766 29.15 -14.08 -5.33
CA LEU A 766 29.57 -14.96 -4.23
C LEU A 766 30.75 -15.86 -4.64
N TYR A 767 30.89 -16.19 -5.93
CA TYR A 767 32.06 -16.88 -6.47
C TYR A 767 33.35 -16.03 -6.49
N GLN A 768 33.26 -14.72 -6.22
CA GLN A 768 34.41 -13.82 -6.07
C GLN A 768 34.84 -13.65 -4.59
N SER A 769 34.04 -14.16 -3.65
CA SER A 769 34.38 -14.20 -2.22
C SER A 769 35.47 -15.25 -1.92
N GLY A 770 36.08 -15.18 -0.74
CA GLY A 770 37.05 -16.16 -0.25
C GLY A 770 36.43 -17.37 0.44
N HIS A 771 35.14 -17.66 0.20
CA HIS A 771 34.40 -18.74 0.88
C HIS A 771 34.70 -20.14 0.32
N ASN A 772 34.61 -21.15 1.19
CA ASN A 772 34.83 -22.56 0.82
C ASN A 772 33.65 -23.14 0.02
N LEU A 773 33.90 -24.14 -0.83
CA LEU A 773 32.88 -24.77 -1.69
C LEU A 773 31.64 -25.27 -0.93
N LEU A 774 31.82 -25.87 0.26
CA LEU A 774 30.71 -26.30 1.12
C LEU A 774 29.83 -25.13 1.60
N PHE A 775 30.44 -23.98 1.90
CA PHE A 775 29.72 -22.77 2.29
C PHE A 775 28.96 -22.18 1.08
N LEU A 776 29.56 -22.19 -0.10
CA LEU A 776 28.86 -21.86 -1.35
C LEU A 776 27.65 -22.79 -1.58
N ALA A 777 27.75 -24.09 -1.29
CA ALA A 777 26.64 -25.03 -1.43
C ALA A 777 25.47 -24.68 -0.48
N PHE A 778 25.75 -24.30 0.77
CA PHE A 778 24.73 -23.80 1.70
C PHE A 778 24.07 -22.50 1.21
N LEU A 779 24.84 -21.54 0.67
CA LEU A 779 24.29 -20.32 0.07
C LEU A 779 23.42 -20.60 -1.17
N HIS A 780 23.72 -21.63 -1.96
CA HIS A 780 22.83 -22.06 -3.06
C HIS A 780 21.52 -22.64 -2.52
N LEU A 781 21.56 -23.50 -1.51
CA LEU A 781 20.37 -24.04 -0.86
C LEU A 781 19.49 -22.92 -0.28
N GLN A 782 20.11 -21.92 0.36
CA GLN A 782 19.42 -20.73 0.84
C GLN A 782 18.83 -19.88 -0.30
N MET A 783 19.52 -19.75 -1.43
CA MET A 783 19.01 -19.01 -2.59
C MET A 783 17.80 -19.72 -3.22
N ILE A 784 17.83 -21.05 -3.32
CA ILE A 784 16.69 -21.87 -3.77
C ILE A 784 15.49 -21.70 -2.80
N TYR A 785 15.73 -21.79 -1.49
CA TYR A 785 14.70 -21.54 -0.48
C TYR A 785 14.09 -20.13 -0.60
N ASN A 786 14.92 -19.10 -0.72
CA ASN A 786 14.47 -17.71 -0.87
C ASN A 786 13.73 -17.47 -2.20
N PHE A 787 14.12 -18.16 -3.27
CA PHE A 787 13.44 -18.09 -4.56
C PHE A 787 12.06 -18.77 -4.50
N ALA A 788 11.95 -19.97 -3.91
CA ALA A 788 10.67 -20.62 -3.67
C ALA A 788 9.74 -19.75 -2.80
N LYS A 789 10.27 -19.17 -1.72
CA LYS A 789 9.55 -18.21 -0.86
C LYS A 789 9.08 -16.96 -1.62
N PHE A 790 9.88 -16.44 -2.56
CA PHE A 790 9.50 -15.34 -3.44
C PHE A 790 8.36 -15.74 -4.39
N VAL A 791 8.42 -16.91 -5.04
CA VAL A 791 7.36 -17.42 -5.92
C VAL A 791 6.05 -17.63 -5.14
N MET A 792 6.11 -18.27 -3.97
CA MET A 792 4.94 -18.49 -3.13
C MET A 792 4.33 -17.17 -2.63
N SER A 793 5.15 -16.16 -2.31
CA SER A 793 4.67 -14.82 -1.98
C SER A 793 3.98 -14.15 -3.17
N TRP A 794 4.58 -14.21 -4.37
CA TRP A 794 4.04 -13.61 -5.61
C TRP A 794 2.66 -14.17 -5.97
N PHE A 795 2.46 -15.47 -5.82
CA PHE A 795 1.20 -16.16 -6.14
C PHE A 795 0.23 -16.32 -4.95
N SER A 796 0.58 -15.83 -3.77
CA SER A 796 -0.22 -16.04 -2.55
C SER A 796 -1.68 -15.52 -2.67
N LEU A 797 -1.91 -14.46 -3.44
CA LEU A 797 -3.26 -13.91 -3.67
C LEU A 797 -4.18 -14.94 -4.36
N ALA A 798 -3.67 -15.61 -5.40
CA ALA A 798 -4.36 -16.73 -6.04
C ALA A 798 -4.51 -17.91 -5.08
N SER A 799 -3.41 -18.32 -4.43
CA SER A 799 -3.39 -19.50 -3.55
C SER A 799 -4.44 -19.42 -2.42
N TYR A 800 -4.55 -18.29 -1.70
CA TYR A 800 -5.57 -18.15 -0.65
C TYR A 800 -7.00 -18.22 -1.20
N PHE A 801 -7.28 -17.65 -2.38
CA PHE A 801 -8.60 -17.73 -3.01
C PHE A 801 -8.93 -19.14 -3.51
N ILE A 802 -7.96 -19.85 -4.09
CA ILE A 802 -8.10 -21.22 -4.58
C ILE A 802 -8.35 -22.16 -3.41
N ILE A 803 -7.53 -22.11 -2.35
CA ILE A 803 -7.67 -22.96 -1.15
C ILE A 803 -9.05 -22.73 -0.51
N THR A 804 -9.45 -21.47 -0.32
CA THR A 804 -10.80 -21.10 0.15
C THR A 804 -11.88 -21.72 -0.73
N SER A 805 -11.77 -21.56 -2.05
CA SER A 805 -12.77 -22.00 -3.01
C SER A 805 -12.92 -23.53 -3.09
N VAL A 806 -11.80 -24.26 -3.04
CA VAL A 806 -11.73 -25.72 -3.11
C VAL A 806 -12.21 -26.35 -1.81
N VAL A 807 -11.74 -25.90 -0.65
CA VAL A 807 -12.17 -26.43 0.66
C VAL A 807 -13.68 -26.21 0.88
N MET A 808 -14.18 -25.03 0.54
CA MET A 808 -15.63 -24.75 0.53
C MET A 808 -16.42 -25.61 -0.47
N GLY A 809 -15.80 -26.08 -1.55
CA GLY A 809 -16.41 -27.04 -2.49
C GLY A 809 -16.49 -28.44 -1.88
N LEU A 810 -15.34 -29.01 -1.52
CA LEU A 810 -15.19 -30.38 -1.02
C LEU A 810 -16.08 -30.68 0.20
N VAL A 811 -16.26 -29.72 1.10
CA VAL A 811 -17.12 -29.87 2.29
C VAL A 811 -18.55 -29.36 2.06
N GLY A 812 -18.70 -28.28 1.30
CA GLY A 812 -19.97 -27.53 1.23
C GLY A 812 -20.90 -27.89 0.09
N THR A 813 -20.47 -28.72 -0.87
CA THR A 813 -21.33 -29.23 -1.95
C THR A 813 -21.42 -30.76 -1.87
N PRO A 814 -22.61 -31.38 -1.99
CA PRO A 814 -22.75 -32.83 -2.00
C PRO A 814 -21.90 -33.45 -3.12
N ASN A 815 -20.99 -34.35 -2.74
CA ASN A 815 -20.06 -35.05 -3.65
C ASN A 815 -19.76 -36.44 -3.07
N ASP A 816 -19.29 -37.37 -3.91
CA ASP A 816 -18.95 -38.73 -3.46
C ASP A 816 -17.86 -38.73 -2.37
N ALA A 817 -16.93 -37.78 -2.41
CA ALA A 817 -15.88 -37.59 -1.41
C ALA A 817 -16.43 -37.40 0.02
N ASN A 818 -17.53 -36.62 0.17
CA ASN A 818 -18.18 -36.33 1.45
C ASN A 818 -19.39 -37.23 1.75
N ASN A 819 -19.55 -38.33 0.99
CA ASN A 819 -20.69 -39.24 1.06
C ASN A 819 -22.04 -38.53 0.75
N GLN A 820 -22.05 -37.62 -0.23
CA GLN A 820 -23.23 -36.86 -0.67
C GLN A 820 -23.89 -36.01 0.44
N ARG A 821 -23.10 -35.56 1.41
CA ARG A 821 -23.55 -34.76 2.55
C ARG A 821 -22.68 -33.52 2.75
N ALA A 822 -23.28 -32.34 2.56
CA ALA A 822 -22.62 -31.07 2.81
C ALA A 822 -22.67 -30.67 4.29
N TRP A 823 -21.65 -29.92 4.73
CA TRP A 823 -21.47 -29.44 6.10
C TRP A 823 -21.05 -27.95 6.09
N PRO A 824 -21.40 -27.13 7.10
CA PRO A 824 -22.13 -27.46 8.33
C PRO A 824 -23.66 -27.38 8.24
N PHE A 825 -24.22 -26.63 7.28
CA PHE A 825 -25.64 -26.26 7.25
C PHE A 825 -26.52 -27.23 6.43
N GLY A 826 -26.04 -28.43 6.14
CA GLY A 826 -26.74 -29.42 5.31
C GLY A 826 -26.71 -29.11 3.80
N ASN A 827 -27.36 -29.98 3.01
CA ASN A 827 -27.19 -30.04 1.55
C ASN A 827 -27.71 -28.81 0.79
N GLU A 828 -28.71 -28.09 1.31
CA GLU A 828 -29.31 -26.93 0.63
C GLU A 828 -28.63 -25.61 1.02
N ALA A 829 -28.42 -25.37 2.31
CA ALA A 829 -27.89 -24.09 2.79
C ALA A 829 -26.35 -23.97 2.66
N SER A 830 -25.58 -25.06 2.81
CA SER A 830 -24.11 -24.99 2.74
C SER A 830 -23.58 -24.51 1.38
N PRO A 831 -24.11 -24.96 0.21
CA PRO A 831 -23.73 -24.40 -1.08
C PRO A 831 -24.04 -22.91 -1.21
N ILE A 832 -25.22 -22.48 -0.73
CA ILE A 832 -25.68 -21.08 -0.83
C ILE A 832 -24.78 -20.16 0.01
N VAL A 833 -24.51 -20.52 1.27
CA VAL A 833 -23.63 -19.77 2.17
C VAL A 833 -22.21 -19.71 1.61
N ASN A 834 -21.67 -20.84 1.13
CA ASN A 834 -20.32 -20.86 0.57
C ASN A 834 -20.20 -20.02 -0.71
N ASN A 835 -21.21 -20.01 -1.58
CA ASN A 835 -21.21 -19.15 -2.75
C ASN A 835 -21.32 -17.66 -2.38
N PHE A 836 -22.15 -17.30 -1.39
CA PHE A 836 -22.23 -15.94 -0.87
C PHE A 836 -20.88 -15.45 -0.30
N LEU A 837 -20.19 -16.30 0.48
CA LEU A 837 -18.85 -15.99 1.01
C LEU A 837 -17.80 -15.84 -0.10
N LYS A 838 -17.82 -16.70 -1.14
CA LYS A 838 -16.93 -16.58 -2.31
C LYS A 838 -17.15 -15.26 -3.07
N TYR A 839 -18.40 -14.88 -3.32
CA TYR A 839 -18.72 -13.62 -3.99
C TYR A 839 -18.34 -12.40 -3.15
N GLY A 840 -18.58 -12.41 -1.85
CA GLY A 840 -18.16 -11.34 -0.94
C GLY A 840 -16.64 -11.21 -0.82
N TYR A 841 -15.89 -12.31 -0.84
CA TYR A 841 -14.42 -12.31 -0.89
C TYR A 841 -13.92 -11.59 -2.15
N VAL A 842 -14.44 -11.95 -3.33
CA VAL A 842 -14.04 -11.32 -4.61
C VAL A 842 -14.44 -9.84 -4.65
N LEU A 843 -15.65 -9.50 -4.17
CA LEU A 843 -16.13 -8.12 -4.09
C LEU A 843 -15.23 -7.24 -3.21
N LEU A 844 -14.87 -7.73 -2.01
CA LEU A 844 -14.01 -6.99 -1.09
C LEU A 844 -12.55 -6.98 -1.52
N LEU A 845 -12.07 -7.98 -2.27
CA LEU A 845 -10.76 -7.93 -2.92
C LEU A 845 -10.72 -6.85 -4.03
N CYS A 846 -11.74 -6.80 -4.89
CA CYS A 846 -11.90 -5.72 -5.86
C CYS A 846 -11.97 -4.34 -5.19
N LEU A 847 -12.64 -4.24 -4.03
CA LEU A 847 -12.65 -3.01 -3.22
C LEU A 847 -11.24 -2.63 -2.75
N GLN A 848 -10.35 -3.57 -2.40
CA GLN A 848 -8.97 -3.23 -2.00
C GLN A 848 -8.18 -2.60 -3.15
N PHE A 849 -8.34 -3.09 -4.39
CA PHE A 849 -7.71 -2.47 -5.56
C PHE A 849 -8.24 -1.05 -5.82
N ILE A 850 -9.55 -0.81 -5.62
CA ILE A 850 -10.14 0.54 -5.76
C ILE A 850 -9.62 1.48 -4.67
N LEU A 851 -9.65 1.05 -3.40
CA LEU A 851 -9.21 1.85 -2.25
C LEU A 851 -7.71 2.18 -2.34
N SER A 852 -6.87 1.20 -2.65
CA SER A 852 -5.41 1.35 -2.63
C SER A 852 -4.84 2.13 -3.82
N LEU A 853 -5.57 2.22 -4.94
CA LEU A 853 -5.24 3.09 -6.06
C LEU A 853 -5.79 4.52 -5.91
N GLY A 854 -6.91 4.69 -5.21
CA GLY A 854 -7.62 5.97 -5.08
C GLY A 854 -7.27 6.79 -3.84
N ASN A 855 -7.11 6.16 -2.66
CA ASN A 855 -7.07 6.85 -1.36
C ASN A 855 -5.98 6.30 -0.42
N ARG A 856 -5.44 7.18 0.44
CA ARG A 856 -4.65 6.73 1.62
C ARG A 856 -5.56 6.04 2.66
N PRO A 857 -5.06 5.05 3.43
CA PRO A 857 -5.84 4.37 4.46
C PRO A 857 -6.43 5.33 5.52
N LYS A 858 -5.69 6.38 5.86
CA LYS A 858 -6.15 7.44 6.79
C LYS A 858 -7.46 8.09 6.38
N GLY A 859 -7.74 8.21 5.08
CA GLY A 859 -8.93 8.89 4.53
C GLY A 859 -10.14 7.98 4.24
N SER A 860 -10.02 6.66 4.43
CA SER A 860 -11.10 5.70 4.11
C SER A 860 -11.22 4.56 5.14
N ARG A 861 -10.91 4.87 6.40
CA ARG A 861 -10.78 3.92 7.53
C ARG A 861 -11.90 2.86 7.58
N LEU A 862 -13.16 3.26 7.48
CA LEU A 862 -14.32 2.38 7.60
C LEU A 862 -14.32 1.23 6.57
N ALA A 863 -13.97 1.51 5.31
CA ALA A 863 -13.95 0.49 4.26
C ALA A 863 -12.82 -0.53 4.45
N TYR A 864 -11.65 -0.06 4.92
CA TYR A 864 -10.56 -0.96 5.33
C TYR A 864 -10.92 -1.77 6.58
N ILE A 865 -11.62 -1.19 7.58
CA ILE A 865 -12.06 -1.91 8.79
C ILE A 865 -13.05 -3.04 8.45
N ILE A 866 -14.05 -2.80 7.59
CA ILE A 866 -14.96 -3.86 7.11
C ILE A 866 -14.16 -5.01 6.48
N SER A 867 -13.19 -4.68 5.64
CA SER A 867 -12.34 -5.64 4.94
C SER A 867 -11.42 -6.41 5.89
N PHE A 868 -10.88 -5.73 6.91
CA PHE A 868 -10.04 -6.31 7.96
C PHE A 868 -10.82 -7.27 8.87
N THR A 869 -12.10 -7.03 9.12
CA THR A 869 -12.97 -7.97 9.86
C THR A 869 -13.40 -9.15 8.98
N TYR A 870 -13.68 -8.93 7.70
CA TYR A 870 -14.27 -9.95 6.83
C TYR A 870 -13.29 -11.07 6.42
N PHE A 871 -12.07 -10.74 5.98
CA PHE A 871 -11.11 -11.75 5.51
C PHE A 871 -10.71 -12.78 6.60
N PRO A 872 -10.51 -12.40 7.87
CA PRO A 872 -10.28 -13.36 8.95
C PRO A 872 -11.48 -14.25 9.27
N ILE A 873 -12.72 -13.76 9.15
CA ILE A 873 -13.93 -14.59 9.35
C ILE A 873 -13.97 -15.71 8.31
N ILE A 874 -13.71 -15.40 7.03
CA ILE A 874 -13.60 -16.44 5.99
C ILE A 874 -12.43 -17.39 6.27
N GLN A 875 -11.30 -16.90 6.75
CA GLN A 875 -10.14 -17.76 7.01
C GLN A 875 -10.37 -18.71 8.19
N VAL A 876 -11.00 -18.26 9.27
CA VAL A 876 -11.41 -19.12 10.39
C VAL A 876 -12.42 -20.17 9.91
N TYR A 877 -13.44 -19.78 9.15
CA TYR A 877 -14.41 -20.72 8.57
C TYR A 877 -13.75 -21.76 7.66
N THR A 878 -12.86 -21.34 6.75
CA THR A 878 -12.10 -22.22 5.85
C THR A 878 -11.19 -23.17 6.62
N THR A 879 -10.56 -22.69 7.71
CA THR A 879 -9.74 -23.52 8.61
C THR A 879 -10.57 -24.59 9.31
N ILE A 880 -11.78 -24.25 9.78
CA ILE A 880 -12.71 -25.21 10.38
C ILE A 880 -13.15 -26.28 9.36
N LEU A 881 -13.46 -25.89 8.12
CA LEU A 881 -13.77 -26.83 7.03
C LEU A 881 -12.57 -27.75 6.71
N ALA A 882 -11.33 -27.24 6.75
CA ALA A 882 -10.13 -28.04 6.52
C ALA A 882 -9.90 -29.07 7.64
N PHE A 883 -10.10 -28.71 8.91
CA PHE A 883 -10.08 -29.66 10.02
C PHE A 883 -11.22 -30.69 9.93
N TYR A 884 -12.40 -30.30 9.42
CA TYR A 884 -13.49 -31.25 9.16
C TYR A 884 -13.09 -32.31 8.11
N LEU A 885 -12.50 -31.91 6.97
CA LEU A 885 -11.97 -32.84 5.95
C LEU A 885 -10.98 -33.84 6.57
N VAL A 886 -10.03 -33.36 7.38
CA VAL A 886 -9.10 -34.22 8.12
C VAL A 886 -9.83 -35.20 9.02
N SER A 887 -10.84 -34.75 9.79
CA SER A 887 -11.61 -35.65 10.67
C SER A 887 -12.39 -36.72 9.91
N GLN A 888 -12.82 -36.45 8.68
CA GLN A 888 -13.48 -37.42 7.82
C GLN A 888 -12.46 -38.40 7.21
N ALA A 889 -11.29 -37.91 6.81
CA ALA A 889 -10.19 -38.72 6.27
C ALA A 889 -9.62 -39.69 7.31
N THR A 890 -9.33 -39.22 8.53
CA THR A 890 -8.78 -40.08 9.60
C THR A 890 -9.78 -41.12 10.08
N ARG A 891 -11.09 -40.79 10.14
CA ARG A 891 -12.13 -41.78 10.43
C ARG A 891 -12.21 -42.87 9.36
N LYS A 892 -12.13 -42.52 8.06
CA LYS A 892 -12.06 -43.51 6.98
C LYS A 892 -10.81 -44.39 7.13
N LEU A 893 -9.64 -43.79 7.38
CA LEU A 893 -8.36 -44.50 7.54
C LEU A 893 -8.36 -45.48 8.74
N VAL A 894 -8.79 -45.03 9.93
CA VAL A 894 -8.79 -45.86 11.15
C VAL A 894 -9.72 -47.07 11.02
N VAL A 895 -10.89 -46.90 10.40
CA VAL A 895 -11.80 -48.02 10.13
C VAL A 895 -11.17 -49.03 9.16
N THR A 896 -10.41 -48.57 8.17
CA THR A 896 -9.68 -49.47 7.26
C THR A 896 -8.55 -50.23 7.97
N SER A 897 -7.74 -49.56 8.81
CA SER A 897 -6.62 -50.21 9.51
C SER A 897 -7.04 -51.19 10.61
N VAL A 898 -8.25 -51.06 11.17
CA VAL A 898 -8.79 -52.03 12.15
C VAL A 898 -9.29 -53.33 11.48
N LEU A 899 -9.49 -53.33 10.16
CA LEU A 899 -10.01 -54.48 9.41
C LEU A 899 -8.93 -55.33 8.70
N TYR A 900 -7.70 -54.83 8.57
CA TYR A 900 -6.59 -55.49 7.86
C TYR A 900 -5.23 -55.04 8.40
N GLU A 901 -4.40 -55.95 8.90
CA GLU A 901 -3.12 -55.62 9.56
C GLU A 901 -2.10 -54.98 8.61
N ASP A 902 -1.92 -55.51 7.38
CA ASP A 902 -1.04 -54.93 6.35
C ASP A 902 -1.58 -53.62 5.72
N ALA A 903 -2.82 -53.21 6.04
CA ALA A 903 -3.46 -52.12 5.32
C ALA A 903 -2.95 -50.71 5.69
N MET A 904 -2.09 -50.53 6.70
CA MET A 904 -1.62 -49.19 7.04
C MET A 904 -0.79 -48.54 5.91
N GLN A 905 0.07 -49.30 5.21
CA GLN A 905 0.75 -48.77 4.03
C GLN A 905 -0.21 -48.59 2.86
N SER A 906 -1.00 -49.61 2.51
CA SER A 906 -1.86 -49.56 1.33
C SER A 906 -2.99 -48.54 1.46
N ALA A 907 -3.57 -48.33 2.64
CA ALA A 907 -4.61 -47.32 2.85
C ALA A 907 -4.06 -45.89 2.78
N VAL A 908 -2.80 -45.65 3.19
CA VAL A 908 -2.12 -44.35 3.05
C VAL A 908 -1.77 -44.07 1.58
N TRP A 909 -1.24 -45.06 0.85
CA TRP A 909 -0.89 -44.91 -0.57
C TRP A 909 -2.11 -44.90 -1.52
N ASN A 910 -3.20 -45.60 -1.19
CA ASN A 910 -4.40 -45.63 -2.02
C ASN A 910 -5.33 -44.42 -1.81
N ASN A 911 -5.22 -43.73 -0.66
CA ASN A 911 -5.99 -42.50 -0.36
C ASN A 911 -5.14 -41.23 -0.43
N LEU A 912 -4.14 -41.20 -1.32
CA LEU A 912 -3.17 -40.11 -1.49
C LEU A 912 -3.77 -38.70 -1.35
N ALA A 913 -4.89 -38.39 -2.00
CA ALA A 913 -5.50 -37.05 -1.95
C ALA A 913 -5.88 -36.59 -0.53
N SER A 914 -6.44 -37.47 0.31
CA SER A 914 -6.84 -37.13 1.67
C SER A 914 -5.69 -37.27 2.67
N SER A 915 -4.79 -38.23 2.44
CA SER A 915 -3.52 -38.36 3.18
C SER A 915 -2.63 -37.12 3.01
N MET A 916 -2.52 -36.57 1.80
CA MET A 916 -1.75 -35.36 1.53
C MET A 916 -2.36 -34.12 2.19
N VAL A 917 -3.69 -33.97 2.23
CA VAL A 917 -4.34 -32.88 2.99
C VAL A 917 -4.01 -32.97 4.49
N LEU A 918 -4.02 -34.17 5.07
CA LEU A 918 -3.60 -34.38 6.46
C LEU A 918 -2.12 -34.02 6.68
N ILE A 919 -1.22 -34.51 5.83
CA ILE A 919 0.23 -34.22 5.90
C ILE A 919 0.47 -32.71 5.76
N THR A 920 -0.17 -32.04 4.79
CA THR A 920 -0.07 -30.59 4.59
C THR A 920 -0.56 -29.82 5.81
N LEU A 921 -1.66 -30.20 6.45
CA LEU A 921 -2.19 -29.50 7.63
C LEU A 921 -1.32 -29.74 8.88
N VAL A 922 -0.80 -30.95 9.08
CA VAL A 922 0.14 -31.26 10.16
C VAL A 922 1.48 -30.56 9.95
N ALA A 923 1.98 -30.48 8.72
CA ALA A 923 3.17 -29.67 8.40
C ALA A 923 2.91 -28.17 8.62
N THR A 924 1.78 -27.65 8.11
CA THR A 924 1.45 -26.22 8.15
C THR A 924 1.24 -25.70 9.57
N TYR A 925 0.51 -26.42 10.43
CA TYR A 925 0.21 -25.96 11.80
C TYR A 925 1.12 -26.60 12.86
N GLY A 926 1.50 -27.87 12.67
CA GLY A 926 2.30 -28.63 13.64
C GLY A 926 3.79 -28.26 13.63
N ALA A 927 4.37 -27.87 12.49
CA ALA A 927 5.77 -27.46 12.45
C ALA A 927 6.05 -26.23 13.34
N HIS A 928 5.10 -25.30 13.43
CA HIS A 928 5.16 -24.17 14.36
C HIS A 928 5.21 -24.64 15.82
N LEU A 929 4.32 -25.56 16.22
CA LEU A 929 4.31 -26.11 17.58
C LEU A 929 5.61 -26.86 17.91
N VAL A 930 6.09 -27.71 17.00
CA VAL A 930 7.35 -28.46 17.18
C VAL A 930 8.54 -27.50 17.30
N ALA A 931 8.63 -26.48 16.44
CA ALA A 931 9.67 -25.46 16.52
C ALA A 931 9.64 -24.69 17.85
N SER A 932 8.45 -24.31 18.33
CA SER A 932 8.28 -23.59 19.60
C SER A 932 8.62 -24.44 20.84
N VAL A 933 8.37 -25.76 20.78
CA VAL A 933 8.83 -26.72 21.80
C VAL A 933 10.35 -26.87 21.77
N LEU A 934 10.95 -27.08 20.58
CA LEU A 934 12.41 -27.18 20.41
C LEU A 934 13.15 -25.89 20.81
N TYR A 935 12.54 -24.72 20.62
CA TYR A 935 13.11 -23.43 21.03
C TYR A 935 12.95 -23.14 22.53
N ILE A 936 12.15 -23.95 23.25
CA ILE A 936 11.78 -23.82 24.67
C ILE A 936 10.95 -22.55 24.95
N ASP A 937 9.98 -22.24 24.07
CA ASP A 937 8.91 -21.27 24.31
C ASP A 937 7.61 -21.68 23.59
N PRO A 938 6.83 -22.65 24.10
CA PRO A 938 5.56 -23.04 23.49
C PRO A 938 4.41 -22.05 23.76
N LEU A 939 4.55 -21.13 24.73
CA LEU A 939 3.43 -20.32 25.24
C LEU A 939 2.91 -19.30 24.23
N HIS A 940 3.73 -18.82 23.29
CA HIS A 940 3.27 -17.90 22.24
C HIS A 940 2.33 -18.57 21.23
N VAL A 941 2.44 -19.89 21.02
CA VAL A 941 1.54 -20.62 20.12
C VAL A 941 0.10 -20.56 20.65
N ILE A 942 -0.07 -20.88 21.94
CA ILE A 942 -1.37 -20.85 22.63
C ILE A 942 -1.93 -19.43 22.66
N THR A 943 -1.10 -18.44 23.02
CA THR A 943 -1.59 -17.07 23.26
C THR A 943 -1.81 -16.23 22.01
N SER A 944 -1.11 -16.48 20.89
CA SER A 944 -1.12 -15.57 19.75
C SER A 944 -1.24 -16.20 18.35
N ALA A 945 -1.02 -17.50 18.17
CA ALA A 945 -1.07 -18.12 16.83
C ALA A 945 -2.49 -18.09 16.20
N TRP A 946 -3.53 -18.21 17.02
CA TRP A 946 -4.94 -18.17 16.57
C TRP A 946 -5.25 -16.89 15.77
N ALA A 947 -4.76 -15.74 16.25
CA ALA A 947 -4.97 -14.44 15.63
C ALA A 947 -4.14 -14.28 14.35
N TYR A 948 -2.91 -14.83 14.33
CA TYR A 948 -2.07 -14.86 13.14
C TYR A 948 -2.70 -15.68 12.01
N PHE A 949 -3.09 -16.92 12.28
CA PHE A 949 -3.66 -17.81 11.27
C PHE A 949 -4.97 -17.25 10.70
N ALA A 950 -5.81 -16.60 11.53
CA ALA A 950 -6.97 -15.84 11.05
C ALA A 950 -6.57 -14.63 10.17
N GLY A 951 -5.51 -13.89 10.53
CA GLY A 951 -5.03 -12.70 9.82
C GLY A 951 -4.27 -12.95 8.50
N THR A 952 -3.97 -14.20 8.15
CA THR A 952 -3.18 -14.57 6.96
C THR A 952 -3.77 -14.07 5.64
N THR A 953 -5.06 -14.31 5.40
CA THR A 953 -5.78 -13.85 4.20
C THR A 953 -5.83 -12.33 4.11
N CYS A 954 -6.03 -11.64 5.24
CA CYS A 954 -6.04 -10.19 5.28
C CYS A 954 -4.68 -9.61 4.89
N SER A 955 -3.59 -10.24 5.35
CA SER A 955 -2.23 -9.83 5.00
C SER A 955 -1.97 -9.88 3.49
N SER A 956 -2.46 -10.92 2.82
CA SER A 956 -2.32 -11.06 1.36
C SER A 956 -3.30 -10.20 0.56
N ASN A 957 -4.58 -10.19 0.93
CA ASN A 957 -5.63 -9.52 0.16
C ASN A 957 -5.65 -8.00 0.33
N MET A 958 -5.09 -7.46 1.40
CA MET A 958 -5.14 -6.04 1.73
C MET A 958 -3.75 -5.42 1.83
N ILE A 959 -2.83 -5.98 2.64
CA ILE A 959 -1.52 -5.35 2.86
C ILE A 959 -0.65 -5.48 1.61
N MET A 960 -0.55 -6.67 1.02
CA MET A 960 0.21 -6.88 -0.22
C MET A 960 -0.44 -6.18 -1.43
N VAL A 961 -1.77 -6.21 -1.58
CA VAL A 961 -2.47 -5.41 -2.60
C VAL A 961 -2.14 -3.92 -2.45
N TYR A 962 -2.23 -3.37 -1.24
CA TYR A 962 -1.86 -1.97 -0.98
C TYR A 962 -0.37 -1.69 -1.30
N ALA A 963 0.53 -2.62 -1.00
CA ALA A 963 1.97 -2.49 -1.25
C ALA A 963 2.31 -2.38 -2.74
N PHE A 964 1.76 -3.30 -3.57
CA PHE A 964 1.91 -3.26 -5.03
C PHE A 964 1.19 -2.04 -5.64
N CYS A 965 -0.03 -1.72 -5.18
CA CYS A 965 -0.76 -0.51 -5.59
C CYS A 965 -0.09 0.81 -5.18
N ASN A 966 0.93 0.77 -4.31
CA ASN A 966 1.72 1.92 -3.91
C ASN A 966 3.22 1.77 -4.17
N TRP A 967 3.64 0.88 -5.10
CA TRP A 967 5.05 0.71 -5.50
C TRP A 967 5.76 1.99 -5.99
N HIS A 968 4.99 2.91 -6.56
CA HIS A 968 5.47 4.24 -6.98
C HIS A 968 5.88 5.17 -5.82
N ASP A 969 5.37 4.91 -4.61
CA ASP A 969 5.54 5.77 -3.44
C ASP A 969 6.70 5.26 -2.59
N VAL A 970 7.90 5.77 -2.90
CA VAL A 970 9.14 5.54 -2.14
C VAL A 970 9.30 6.54 -0.99
N SER A 971 8.25 7.30 -0.63
CA SER A 971 8.35 8.21 0.52
C SER A 971 8.50 7.42 1.82
N ILE A 972 9.45 7.84 2.65
CA ILE A 972 9.73 7.23 3.96
C ILE A 972 8.81 7.84 5.02
N GLY A 973 7.50 7.74 4.78
CA GLY A 973 6.42 7.91 5.78
C GLY A 973 6.44 9.23 6.57
N THR A 974 6.98 10.31 6.02
CA THR A 974 7.14 11.58 6.74
C THR A 974 5.79 12.22 7.05
N LYS A 975 5.49 12.40 8.34
CA LYS A 975 4.55 13.43 8.79
C LYS A 975 5.03 14.76 8.20
N VAL A 976 4.14 15.52 7.56
CA VAL A 976 4.50 16.89 7.14
C VAL A 976 4.37 17.80 8.36
N VAL A 977 5.43 18.57 8.63
CA VAL A 977 5.53 19.49 9.77
C VAL A 977 5.92 20.86 9.22
N GLU A 978 5.45 21.92 9.87
CA GLU A 978 5.77 23.30 9.51
C GLU A 978 7.22 23.64 9.89
N LYS A 979 7.82 24.62 9.19
CA LYS A 979 9.22 25.01 9.41
C LYS A 979 9.40 25.71 10.77
N THR A 980 10.39 25.27 11.55
CA THR A 980 10.78 25.92 12.80
C THR A 980 11.32 27.35 12.53
N PRO A 981 11.10 28.33 13.44
CA PRO A 981 11.75 29.65 13.34
C PRO A 981 13.28 29.55 13.26
N SER A 982 13.89 30.49 12.54
CA SER A 982 15.31 30.47 12.19
C SER A 982 16.25 30.56 13.39
N LEU A 983 17.17 29.59 13.50
CA LEU A 983 18.34 29.65 14.39
C LEU A 983 19.25 30.85 14.05
N PRO A 984 20.00 31.39 15.03
CA PRO A 984 20.88 32.55 14.82
C PRO A 984 22.09 32.22 13.93
N GLU A 985 22.48 33.19 13.12
CA GLU A 985 23.62 33.13 12.19
C GLU A 985 24.85 33.84 12.78
N VAL A 986 26.06 33.37 12.46
CA VAL A 986 27.30 33.88 13.05
C VAL A 986 28.38 34.18 12.01
N GLN A 987 28.97 35.37 12.10
CA GLN A 987 30.08 35.84 11.26
C GLN A 987 31.34 36.02 12.13
N THR A 988 32.52 35.68 11.60
CA THR A 988 33.78 35.83 12.34
C THR A 988 34.32 37.25 12.36
N LYS A 989 35.03 37.57 13.44
CA LYS A 989 35.93 38.72 13.55
C LYS A 989 37.38 38.24 13.41
N ARG A 990 38.29 39.14 13.03
CA ARG A 990 39.74 38.86 12.89
C ARG A 990 40.54 39.67 13.92
N ASP A 991 41.40 38.99 14.66
CA ASP A 991 42.59 39.59 15.27
C ASP A 991 43.81 39.19 14.42
N GLU A 992 44.94 39.89 14.57
CA GLU A 992 46.13 39.83 13.68
C GLU A 992 46.68 38.42 13.36
N LYS A 993 46.40 37.41 14.20
CA LYS A 993 46.87 36.02 14.03
C LYS A 993 45.78 34.95 14.12
N SER A 994 44.49 35.32 14.29
CA SER A 994 43.39 34.33 14.37
C SER A 994 42.01 34.91 14.14
N LYS A 995 41.14 34.15 13.44
CA LYS A 995 39.69 34.36 13.46
C LYS A 995 39.09 33.93 14.80
N PHE A 996 38.10 34.68 15.26
CA PHE A 996 37.33 34.37 16.45
C PHE A 996 35.85 34.75 16.29
N ILE A 997 35.02 34.21 17.17
CA ILE A 997 33.60 34.56 17.37
C ILE A 997 33.48 35.17 18.77
N GLU A 998 32.67 36.22 18.91
CA GLU A 998 32.24 36.74 20.21
C GLU A 998 30.88 36.13 20.55
N GLU A 999 30.80 35.46 21.71
CA GLU A 999 29.56 34.90 22.24
C GLU A 999 29.31 35.44 23.66
N LEU A 1000 28.04 35.59 24.05
CA LEU A 1000 27.66 36.00 25.40
C LEU A 1000 28.03 34.92 26.41
N ASP A 1001 28.92 35.26 27.33
CA ASP A 1001 29.33 34.40 28.43
C ASP A 1001 28.30 34.52 29.57
N ARG A 1002 27.53 33.44 29.80
CA ARG A 1002 26.38 33.45 30.71
C ARG A 1002 26.79 32.96 32.10
N PRO A 1003 26.46 33.67 33.19
CA PRO A 1003 26.74 33.20 34.54
C PRO A 1003 25.93 31.93 34.85
N GLN A 1004 26.54 31.03 35.61
CA GLN A 1004 26.00 29.71 35.96
C GLN A 1004 24.55 29.73 36.47
N ILE A 1005 24.18 30.76 37.23
CA ILE A 1005 22.83 30.95 37.80
C ILE A 1005 21.75 31.03 36.71
N ASP A 1006 22.03 31.70 35.59
CA ASP A 1006 21.05 31.84 34.50
C ASP A 1006 20.98 30.58 33.63
N ILE A 1007 22.06 29.80 33.57
CA ILE A 1007 22.07 28.45 32.98
C ILE A 1007 21.20 27.50 33.82
N ASP A 1008 21.37 27.50 35.15
CA ASP A 1008 20.55 26.71 36.07
C ASP A 1008 19.06 27.14 36.06
N THR A 1009 18.77 28.42 35.83
CA THR A 1009 17.40 28.93 35.75
C THR A 1009 16.71 28.47 34.46
N LEU A 1010 17.38 28.61 33.29
CA LEU A 1010 16.88 28.08 32.02
C LEU A 1010 16.64 26.57 32.08
N PHE A 1011 17.55 25.83 32.71
CA PHE A 1011 17.42 24.39 32.92
C PHE A 1011 16.13 24.02 33.68
N GLN A 1012 15.75 24.79 34.71
CA GLN A 1012 14.49 24.56 35.43
C GLN A 1012 13.24 24.84 34.58
N GLU A 1013 13.28 25.80 33.66
CA GLU A 1013 12.17 26.05 32.73
C GLU A 1013 12.02 24.93 31.69
N THR A 1014 13.13 24.45 31.15
CA THR A 1014 13.19 23.29 30.25
C THR A 1014 12.63 22.03 30.93
N VAL A 1015 13.04 21.74 32.17
CA VAL A 1015 12.52 20.59 32.95
C VAL A 1015 11.01 20.72 33.23
N LYS A 1016 10.50 21.93 33.52
CA LYS A 1016 9.05 22.16 33.70
C LYS A 1016 8.27 21.96 32.40
N ARG A 1017 8.83 22.40 31.26
CA ARG A 1017 8.22 22.24 29.92
C ARG A 1017 8.10 20.77 29.53
N ALA A 1018 9.12 19.97 29.83
CA ALA A 1018 9.16 18.53 29.54
C ALA A 1018 8.05 17.70 30.20
N LEU A 1019 7.33 18.24 31.18
CA LEU A 1019 6.30 17.54 31.96
C LEU A 1019 4.87 17.76 31.43
N ALA A 1020 4.68 18.53 30.37
CA ALA A 1020 3.36 18.77 29.75
C ALA A 1020 2.85 17.59 28.88
N SER A 1021 1.55 17.61 28.59
CA SER A 1021 0.83 16.67 27.70
C SER A 1021 0.90 17.09 26.21
N PHE A 1022 0.60 16.16 25.30
CA PHE A 1022 0.91 16.26 23.86
C PHE A 1022 -0.27 15.83 22.97
N ASP A 1023 -0.45 16.51 21.82
CA ASP A 1023 -1.43 16.19 20.77
C ASP A 1023 -0.79 16.18 19.35
N PRO A 1024 -1.30 15.37 18.39
CA PRO A 1024 -0.68 15.17 17.08
C PRO A 1024 -1.28 16.00 15.89
N PRO A 1025 -0.45 16.48 14.95
CA PRO A 1025 -0.90 17.25 13.76
C PRO A 1025 -1.24 16.39 12.51
N THR A 1026 -1.75 17.05 11.46
CA THR A 1026 -2.24 16.47 10.18
C THR A 1026 -1.32 16.71 8.97
N GLU A 1027 -1.47 15.90 7.91
CA GLU A 1027 -0.57 15.87 6.72
C GLU A 1027 -1.11 16.64 5.50
N SER A 1028 -0.21 17.26 4.74
CA SER A 1028 -0.43 17.75 3.36
C SER A 1028 0.47 16.99 2.35
N ASN A 1029 0.37 17.27 1.04
CA ASN A 1029 1.11 16.54 0.00
C ASN A 1029 1.51 17.42 -1.20
N GLY A 1030 2.77 17.31 -1.66
CA GLY A 1030 3.26 17.85 -2.93
C GLY A 1030 3.56 16.77 -3.97
N LYS A 1031 3.71 17.15 -5.25
CA LYS A 1031 3.94 16.25 -6.41
C LYS A 1031 4.74 16.95 -7.51
N ASP A 1032 5.44 16.15 -8.32
CA ASP A 1032 5.63 16.43 -9.77
C ASP A 1032 6.30 15.24 -10.49
N VAL A 1033 7.23 14.54 -9.83
CA VAL A 1033 7.97 13.38 -10.41
C VAL A 1033 7.12 12.10 -10.51
N ASP A 1034 5.98 12.05 -9.80
CA ASP A 1034 5.14 10.87 -9.63
C ASP A 1034 4.82 10.07 -10.92
N ASP A 1035 4.50 10.76 -12.02
CA ASP A 1035 3.66 10.17 -13.08
C ASP A 1035 4.38 9.09 -13.87
N LEU A 1036 5.70 9.19 -14.02
CA LEU A 1036 6.53 8.11 -14.57
C LEU A 1036 6.50 6.85 -13.67
N TYR A 1037 6.49 7.04 -12.35
CA TYR A 1037 6.44 5.93 -11.39
C TYR A 1037 5.02 5.35 -11.26
N LYS A 1038 3.97 6.17 -11.39
CA LYS A 1038 2.58 5.70 -11.53
C LYS A 1038 2.42 4.78 -12.74
N ALA A 1039 3.08 5.08 -13.86
CA ALA A 1039 3.06 4.22 -15.05
C ALA A 1039 3.77 2.87 -14.83
N PHE A 1040 4.99 2.87 -14.28
CA PHE A 1040 5.69 1.62 -13.93
C PHE A 1040 4.87 0.74 -12.98
N ARG A 1041 4.29 1.36 -11.93
CA ARG A 1041 3.36 0.70 -11.01
C ARG A 1041 2.24 -0.02 -11.78
N THR A 1042 1.58 0.66 -12.72
CA THR A 1042 0.46 0.07 -13.46
C THR A 1042 0.89 -1.21 -14.20
N TYR A 1043 2.05 -1.22 -14.85
CA TYR A 1043 2.58 -2.43 -15.50
C TYR A 1043 2.89 -3.55 -14.49
N LEU A 1044 3.48 -3.22 -13.33
CA LEU A 1044 3.77 -4.20 -12.28
C LEU A 1044 2.50 -4.84 -11.70
N ILE A 1045 1.47 -4.02 -11.41
CA ILE A 1045 0.17 -4.52 -10.93
C ILE A 1045 -0.49 -5.39 -12.00
N LEU A 1046 -0.52 -4.96 -13.27
CA LEU A 1046 -1.13 -5.74 -14.34
C LEU A 1046 -0.44 -7.10 -14.50
N LEU A 1047 0.90 -7.15 -14.50
CA LEU A 1047 1.66 -8.40 -14.55
C LEU A 1047 1.31 -9.32 -13.37
N TRP A 1048 1.31 -8.79 -12.15
CA TRP A 1048 1.04 -9.54 -10.92
C TRP A 1048 -0.42 -10.04 -10.83
N VAL A 1049 -1.39 -9.20 -11.19
CA VAL A 1049 -2.81 -9.55 -11.21
C VAL A 1049 -3.10 -10.56 -12.33
N PHE A 1050 -2.56 -10.37 -13.53
CA PHE A 1050 -2.75 -11.34 -14.61
C PHE A 1050 -2.05 -12.68 -14.34
N SER A 1051 -0.88 -12.70 -13.68
CA SER A 1051 -0.25 -13.98 -13.29
C SER A 1051 -1.07 -14.73 -12.23
N ASN A 1052 -1.61 -14.02 -11.23
CA ASN A 1052 -2.48 -14.63 -10.21
C ASN A 1052 -3.82 -15.09 -10.81
N LEU A 1053 -4.41 -14.31 -11.73
CA LEU A 1053 -5.63 -14.69 -12.46
C LEU A 1053 -5.38 -15.91 -13.36
N ALA A 1054 -4.26 -15.95 -14.08
CA ALA A 1054 -3.88 -17.08 -14.92
C ALA A 1054 -3.68 -18.36 -14.09
N MET A 1055 -2.99 -18.29 -12.95
CA MET A 1055 -2.87 -19.44 -12.03
C MET A 1055 -4.24 -19.91 -11.52
N THR A 1056 -5.11 -18.98 -11.13
CA THR A 1056 -6.49 -19.29 -10.70
C THR A 1056 -7.28 -19.99 -11.81
N LEU A 1057 -7.22 -19.48 -13.04
CA LEU A 1057 -7.90 -20.08 -14.19
C LEU A 1057 -7.31 -21.45 -14.53
N CYS A 1058 -5.99 -21.62 -14.57
CA CYS A 1058 -5.36 -22.90 -14.87
C CYS A 1058 -5.77 -23.99 -13.85
N ILE A 1059 -5.69 -23.70 -12.55
CA ILE A 1059 -5.97 -24.68 -11.48
C ILE A 1059 -7.48 -24.96 -11.34
N MET A 1060 -8.35 -23.99 -11.65
CA MET A 1060 -9.81 -24.20 -11.64
C MET A 1060 -10.36 -24.71 -12.98
N SER A 1061 -9.55 -24.78 -14.04
CA SER A 1061 -9.93 -25.37 -15.34
C SER A 1061 -9.68 -26.88 -15.37
N THR A 1062 -10.53 -27.61 -16.09
CA THR A 1062 -10.43 -29.09 -16.21
C THR A 1062 -9.60 -29.56 -17.40
N GLY A 1063 -8.80 -28.68 -18.02
CA GLY A 1063 -7.79 -29.04 -19.02
C GLY A 1063 -7.54 -28.00 -20.11
N ILE A 1064 -6.34 -28.01 -20.69
CA ILE A 1064 -5.88 -27.02 -21.68
C ILE A 1064 -6.77 -26.98 -22.94
N ASN A 1065 -7.26 -28.14 -23.40
CA ASN A 1065 -8.20 -28.24 -24.53
C ASN A 1065 -9.63 -27.73 -24.19
N ARG A 1066 -9.87 -27.31 -22.94
CA ARG A 1066 -11.12 -26.71 -22.46
C ARG A 1066 -10.80 -25.44 -21.68
N PHE A 1067 -10.23 -24.44 -22.35
CA PHE A 1067 -10.00 -23.10 -21.80
C PHE A 1067 -11.32 -22.30 -21.66
N CYS A 1068 -12.28 -22.90 -20.95
CA CYS A 1068 -13.68 -22.48 -20.81
C CYS A 1068 -14.14 -22.74 -19.37
N LEU A 1069 -14.88 -21.79 -18.78
CA LEU A 1069 -15.51 -21.95 -17.47
C LEU A 1069 -16.81 -22.79 -17.57
N SER A 1070 -16.70 -23.99 -18.12
CA SER A 1070 -17.79 -24.96 -18.20
C SER A 1070 -17.80 -25.86 -16.97
N VAL A 1071 -18.76 -25.64 -16.07
CA VAL A 1071 -19.12 -26.64 -15.05
C VAL A 1071 -19.87 -27.77 -15.77
N SER A 1072 -19.13 -28.78 -16.24
CA SER A 1072 -19.74 -30.10 -16.50
C SER A 1072 -20.10 -30.71 -15.15
N LEU A 1073 -21.35 -31.15 -14.96
CA LEU A 1073 -21.70 -31.94 -13.78
C LEU A 1073 -20.81 -33.19 -13.72
N ILE A 1074 -20.22 -33.43 -12.56
CA ILE A 1074 -19.58 -34.71 -12.27
C ILE A 1074 -20.70 -35.69 -11.92
N TYR A 1075 -21.06 -36.52 -12.89
CA TYR A 1075 -21.83 -37.75 -12.67
C TYR A 1075 -21.12 -38.89 -13.39
N SER A 1076 -20.56 -39.82 -12.61
CA SER A 1076 -19.95 -41.09 -12.99
C SER A 1076 -18.87 -41.09 -14.09
N ASN A 1077 -17.65 -41.53 -13.73
CA ASN A 1077 -17.15 -42.84 -14.18
C ASN A 1077 -15.77 -43.16 -13.58
N TYR A 1078 -15.75 -43.96 -12.51
CA TYR A 1078 -14.72 -44.99 -12.33
C TYR A 1078 -15.26 -46.26 -13.01
N CYS A 1079 -14.65 -46.76 -14.10
CA CYS A 1079 -13.47 -47.66 -14.15
C CYS A 1079 -13.81 -49.15 -13.88
N PRO A 1080 -13.05 -50.13 -14.43
CA PRO A 1080 -11.79 -49.99 -15.17
C PRO A 1080 -11.91 -50.60 -16.61
N PRO A 1081 -10.93 -51.25 -17.30
CA PRO A 1081 -10.71 -51.03 -18.74
C PRO A 1081 -11.22 -52.15 -19.68
N LEU A 1082 -11.42 -51.84 -20.98
CA LEU A 1082 -11.03 -52.62 -22.19
C LEU A 1082 -11.55 -51.96 -23.51
N LEU A 1083 -10.63 -51.75 -24.47
CA LEU A 1083 -10.79 -51.49 -25.93
C LEU A 1083 -11.76 -50.42 -26.54
N THR A 1084 -11.16 -49.35 -27.08
CA THR A 1084 -11.26 -48.79 -28.47
C THR A 1084 -12.61 -48.57 -29.21
N SER A 1085 -12.88 -47.29 -29.58
CA SER A 1085 -13.29 -46.70 -30.90
C SER A 1085 -14.20 -47.48 -31.90
N THR A 1086 -15.11 -46.88 -32.70
CA THR A 1086 -15.08 -45.55 -33.38
C THR A 1086 -16.50 -44.95 -33.60
N LEU A 1087 -16.59 -43.83 -34.35
CA LEU A 1087 -17.78 -43.00 -34.66
C LEU A 1087 -18.76 -43.53 -35.73
N ASP A 1088 -19.92 -42.85 -35.78
CA ASP A 1088 -20.87 -42.61 -36.91
C ASP A 1088 -21.64 -43.75 -37.58
N SER A 1089 -22.98 -43.71 -37.46
CA SER A 1089 -23.82 -43.26 -38.60
C SER A 1089 -25.30 -42.96 -38.24
N ALA A 1090 -25.80 -41.85 -38.80
CA ALA A 1090 -27.15 -41.64 -39.36
C ALA A 1090 -28.40 -41.32 -38.50
N GLN A 1091 -29.30 -40.59 -39.18
CA GLN A 1091 -30.76 -40.41 -39.02
C GLN A 1091 -31.32 -39.64 -37.80
N TYR A 1092 -31.57 -38.35 -38.04
CA TYR A 1092 -32.62 -37.57 -37.37
C TYR A 1092 -34.00 -38.21 -37.57
N THR A 1093 -34.76 -38.38 -36.49
CA THR A 1093 -36.22 -38.52 -36.55
C THR A 1093 -36.83 -37.51 -35.58
N TYR A 1094 -37.75 -36.68 -36.06
CA TYR A 1094 -38.49 -35.74 -35.22
C TYR A 1094 -39.59 -36.49 -34.48
N LEU A 1095 -39.81 -36.15 -33.21
CA LEU A 1095 -41.08 -36.44 -32.53
C LEU A 1095 -41.57 -35.16 -31.86
N GLU A 1096 -42.75 -34.70 -32.27
CA GLU A 1096 -43.42 -33.55 -31.67
C GLU A 1096 -44.17 -33.99 -30.41
N LEU A 1097 -44.21 -33.12 -29.38
CA LEU A 1097 -45.07 -33.30 -28.22
C LEU A 1097 -46.27 -32.35 -28.30
N PRO A 1098 -47.49 -32.85 -28.60
CA PRO A 1098 -48.69 -32.03 -28.60
C PRO A 1098 -49.20 -31.75 -27.16
N PHE A 1099 -49.88 -30.62 -26.99
CA PHE A 1099 -50.62 -30.29 -25.76
C PHE A 1099 -51.80 -31.26 -25.55
N GLY A 1100 -52.02 -31.72 -24.31
CA GLY A 1100 -53.16 -32.58 -23.95
C GLY A 1100 -53.56 -32.46 -22.47
N ARG A 1101 -54.86 -32.30 -22.19
CA ARG A 1101 -55.43 -32.04 -20.85
C ARG A 1101 -55.62 -33.32 -20.02
N GLY A 1102 -55.37 -33.22 -18.70
CA GLY A 1102 -56.39 -33.52 -17.69
C GLY A 1102 -56.29 -34.80 -16.85
N LEU A 1103 -56.77 -34.66 -15.59
CA LEU A 1103 -57.22 -35.71 -14.63
C LEU A 1103 -56.20 -36.72 -14.07
N GLY A 1104 -56.45 -37.18 -12.84
CA GLY A 1104 -55.85 -38.39 -12.26
C GLY A 1104 -55.28 -38.23 -10.84
N ASN A 1105 -55.76 -39.02 -9.89
CA ASN A 1105 -55.25 -39.10 -8.52
C ASN A 1105 -54.42 -40.39 -8.29
N SER A 1106 -53.45 -40.29 -7.38
CA SER A 1106 -52.94 -41.36 -6.48
C SER A 1106 -52.11 -42.57 -7.00
N ARG A 1107 -50.99 -42.80 -6.29
CA ARG A 1107 -50.42 -44.08 -5.80
C ARG A 1107 -49.68 -45.09 -6.71
N ASP A 1108 -48.39 -45.24 -6.39
CA ASP A 1108 -47.68 -46.51 -6.06
C ASP A 1108 -47.00 -47.44 -7.12
N PHE A 1109 -45.82 -47.96 -6.71
CA PHE A 1109 -45.10 -49.23 -7.07
C PHE A 1109 -44.18 -49.43 -8.34
N THR A 1110 -42.87 -49.21 -8.12
CA THR A 1110 -41.66 -50.07 -8.35
C THR A 1110 -41.45 -51.08 -9.52
N VAL A 1111 -40.29 -50.92 -10.21
CA VAL A 1111 -39.18 -51.90 -10.53
C VAL A 1111 -39.37 -53.08 -11.53
N SER A 1112 -38.52 -53.16 -12.58
CA SER A 1112 -37.58 -54.29 -12.91
C SER A 1112 -36.78 -54.11 -14.24
N LEU A 1113 -35.86 -55.02 -14.61
CA LEU A 1113 -34.80 -54.88 -15.64
C LEU A 1113 -34.41 -56.21 -16.35
N ARG A 1114 -33.97 -56.24 -17.64
CA ARG A 1114 -33.31 -57.40 -18.33
C ARG A 1114 -32.41 -57.01 -19.55
N ARG A 1115 -31.55 -57.94 -20.04
CA ARG A 1115 -30.48 -57.83 -21.10
C ARG A 1115 -30.83 -58.63 -22.39
N VAL A 1116 -30.09 -58.76 -23.52
CA VAL A 1116 -28.64 -58.75 -23.94
C VAL A 1116 -28.54 -58.23 -25.44
N ALA A 1117 -27.52 -58.27 -26.33
CA ALA A 1117 -26.15 -58.83 -26.54
C ALA A 1117 -25.31 -57.91 -27.52
N VAL A 1118 -23.95 -57.88 -27.62
CA VAL A 1118 -22.91 -58.72 -28.31
C VAL A 1118 -23.05 -58.79 -29.86
N VAL A 1119 -22.07 -58.40 -30.72
CA VAL A 1119 -20.83 -59.10 -31.24
C VAL A 1119 -19.70 -58.08 -31.66
N PHE A 1120 -18.49 -58.54 -32.05
CA PHE A 1120 -17.17 -57.85 -32.08
C PHE A 1120 -16.54 -57.48 -33.47
N GLY A 1121 -15.50 -56.60 -33.49
CA GLY A 1121 -14.41 -56.65 -34.51
C GLY A 1121 -13.41 -55.47 -34.76
N GLN A 1122 -12.33 -55.33 -33.94
CA GLN A 1122 -10.96 -54.73 -34.20
C GLN A 1122 -10.76 -53.30 -34.84
N GLY A 1123 -9.61 -52.58 -34.71
CA GLY A 1123 -8.55 -52.58 -33.68
C GLY A 1123 -7.05 -52.52 -34.09
N VAL A 1124 -6.38 -51.35 -34.24
CA VAL A 1124 -4.88 -51.15 -34.30
C VAL A 1124 -4.44 -49.79 -33.68
N ARG A 1125 -3.16 -49.61 -33.30
CA ARG A 1125 -2.62 -48.51 -32.44
C ARG A 1125 -1.68 -47.50 -33.15
N TYR A 1126 -1.51 -46.31 -32.54
CA TYR A 1126 -0.21 -45.62 -32.37
C TYR A 1126 -0.13 -44.92 -30.99
N VAL A 1127 1.06 -44.47 -30.57
CA VAL A 1127 1.38 -44.08 -29.18
C VAL A 1127 2.17 -42.76 -29.10
N LEU A 1128 1.89 -41.93 -28.08
CA LEU A 1128 2.81 -40.89 -27.60
C LEU A 1128 2.63 -40.66 -26.08
N ARG A 1129 3.74 -40.47 -25.36
CA ARG A 1129 3.77 -40.18 -23.91
C ARG A 1129 3.92 -38.68 -23.66
N VAL A 1130 3.33 -38.19 -22.58
CA VAL A 1130 3.76 -36.97 -21.88
C VAL A 1130 3.87 -37.31 -20.39
N THR A 1131 4.97 -36.92 -19.75
CA THR A 1131 5.26 -37.18 -18.33
C THR A 1131 4.79 -36.03 -17.44
N GLU A 1132 4.33 -36.36 -16.25
CA GLU A 1132 3.93 -35.41 -15.21
C GLU A 1132 5.14 -34.67 -14.60
N ILE A 1133 4.91 -33.45 -14.12
CA ILE A 1133 5.85 -32.72 -13.26
C ILE A 1133 5.06 -32.17 -12.07
N THR A 1134 5.33 -32.70 -10.88
CA THR A 1134 4.74 -32.25 -9.62
C THR A 1134 5.55 -31.10 -9.04
N PHE A 1135 4.88 -30.07 -8.50
CA PHE A 1135 5.51 -29.03 -7.68
C PHE A 1135 5.03 -29.16 -6.22
N LEU A 1136 5.97 -28.95 -5.30
CA LEU A 1136 5.82 -28.87 -3.84
C LEU A 1136 5.92 -27.41 -3.38
#